data_AF-A0A396KFM9-F1
#
_entry.id   AF-A0A396KFM9-F1
#
_cell.length_a   1.000
_cell.length_b   1.000
_cell.length_c   1.000
_cell.angle_alpha   90.00
_cell.angle_beta   90.00
_cell.angle_gamma   90.00
#
_symmetry.space_group_name_H-M   'P 1'
#
loop_
_entity.id
_entity.type
_entity.pdbx_description
1 polymer ?
#
loop_
_entity_poly.entity_id
_entity_poly.type
_entity_poly.pdbx_seq_one_letter_code
_entity_poly.pdbx_strand_id
1 'polypeptide(L)'
;MNIPYADFYDSEVKGNDEDVDAVSSATLNKTRTGSLVGGSYHEDPEGSEIRGVTFPVRVKKGTDLSSFKKVTDEDSVDITVTNRGQTNTTTYKGKDALFENEDFAYYELSEVPSYYKELTVSGDVLTFSEVKGTAKNVSGVSATVSASSSYGDYQLYMTGLPESLSNDSTTVYGVVIHTKEGTDYGMRHLENIWRKTNIAWASGFTETTHGNELSSYHYESMMGQNITGVTYYTSEGTMEITFTDAVYVPVKFEQEISVAEGAKTDDIDVAVNGLDALPEDYDARYTVSGQDNDDSVMFTVVNGKMTWTGSPVAGKYTLKIEDQSGKYASVEVSFVLSTSNVPVQVQANEDGSYQLAATENASENQVKAYVKSITAVKVGDTTYAATGRGAVKIIKDDGTIDLSAKANGKYIFESEKAINISITATGYPQVDGTVTAPIRYQYVLMNIPYGEFYANELENNEVEVDAVSSATANTTHKASDKLYSAGSYHYDLTQINGVTYPVKAKAEDLKDFTAVESSDDLYQNQDHVYYILSEKPEYYKTLTSENGELSFSKVVTDQEATEYKIDTTLNTNVKHGDYELTMSGLGVLNSNDTTVYGTILHTTNKAGETVDYGMRVVENIFKKKGPFELGWSSGLMKVGNKGCTLSYEHYESMIGNTITGFTAYTDHGTIEVTFENGLYVPEKFEGADFKIADASVEDSAQITGLDLPDDYVAEYVVTNADGEEMSGFEVKGDTITWPDDTEAGTYTLTVSDSNNKYFSFSTKFALIGNETQTGEAEVSVVNSKGTEFDNYTAKVSVVYDPVSGKIVSVADNATDYGDNDDFWRQALDAMVSWLKGKTVSDLKGKDVTEIDDVSGATCTAKGIKNAVLTALGAEPDTQSAELAAIMVSAAPAEVKFYKNEEVVKTVEVDVNELDALGSLEILDVALDPKYEEDWNEFTVVVVDEEGNELENEATVVDDTFTVILADGREIVISFNFDTEEKKAAEEVSAADKAEEVSDSEVSDPEDTENEVKEEEKADDPSSDEENEDADAADDQDTEEKEDTEEAEDKSDESEENEDSTEDAASDDKEDALEVPEVGESTEGTTVEETETLSKDGE
;
A
#
# COMPACT_ATOMS: atom_id res chain seq x y z
N MET A 1 34.05 -37.56 15.25
CA MET A 1 33.91 -38.46 16.42
C MET A 1 34.02 -37.57 17.63
N ASN A 2 33.14 -37.78 18.59
CA ASN A 2 33.06 -36.97 19.79
C ASN A 2 34.17 -37.44 20.74
N ILE A 3 35.05 -36.55 21.18
CA ILE A 3 36.18 -36.86 22.05
C ILE A 3 36.15 -35.88 23.23
N PRO A 4 36.03 -36.35 24.49
CA PRO A 4 36.13 -35.50 25.68
C PRO A 4 37.42 -34.67 25.68
N TYR A 5 37.41 -33.50 26.32
CA TYR A 5 38.58 -32.62 26.31
C TYR A 5 39.84 -33.28 26.88
N ALA A 6 39.73 -34.07 27.97
CA ALA A 6 40.84 -34.82 28.53
C ALA A 6 41.44 -35.83 27.53
N ASP A 7 40.61 -36.70 26.93
CA ASP A 7 41.00 -37.65 25.87
C ASP A 7 41.61 -36.97 24.63
N PHE A 8 41.17 -35.76 24.32
CA PHE A 8 41.72 -34.98 23.21
C PHE A 8 43.11 -34.42 23.55
N TYR A 9 43.29 -33.85 24.76
CA TYR A 9 44.50 -33.13 25.16
C TYR A 9 45.60 -33.99 25.80
N ASP A 10 45.31 -35.18 26.35
CA ASP A 10 46.26 -36.15 26.95
C ASP A 10 47.57 -36.33 26.15
N SER A 11 47.45 -36.34 24.82
CA SER A 11 48.60 -36.53 23.93
C SER A 11 49.18 -35.24 23.35
N GLU A 12 48.44 -34.11 23.38
CA GLU A 12 48.92 -32.83 22.87
C GLU A 12 49.73 -32.06 23.92
N VAL A 13 49.28 -32.10 25.19
CA VAL A 13 49.88 -31.40 26.33
C VAL A 13 51.07 -32.17 26.90
N LYS A 14 52.17 -31.48 27.21
CA LYS A 14 53.32 -32.02 27.96
C LYS A 14 53.58 -31.21 29.22
N GLY A 15 54.08 -31.86 30.27
CA GLY A 15 54.58 -31.18 31.48
C GLY A 15 53.50 -30.58 32.39
N ASN A 16 52.23 -30.87 32.14
CA ASN A 16 51.09 -30.63 33.01
C ASN A 16 50.45 -32.00 33.32
N ASP A 17 50.16 -32.28 34.59
CA ASP A 17 49.57 -33.55 35.05
C ASP A 17 48.07 -33.39 35.42
N GLU A 18 47.51 -32.18 35.31
CA GLU A 18 46.09 -31.88 35.57
C GLU A 18 45.25 -32.05 34.30
N ASP A 19 44.10 -32.72 34.40
CA ASP A 19 43.20 -32.97 33.26
C ASP A 19 42.51 -31.70 32.72
N VAL A 20 41.88 -31.81 31.55
CA VAL A 20 41.12 -30.72 30.91
C VAL A 20 39.62 -31.10 30.90
N ASP A 21 38.89 -30.62 31.89
CA ASP A 21 37.47 -30.96 32.12
C ASP A 21 36.47 -30.28 31.15
N ALA A 22 35.23 -30.79 31.13
CA ALA A 22 34.09 -30.20 30.44
C ALA A 22 33.79 -28.75 30.91
N VAL A 23 33.06 -27.98 30.09
CA VAL A 23 32.77 -26.55 30.34
C VAL A 23 31.27 -26.30 30.45
N SER A 24 30.82 -25.83 31.62
CA SER A 24 29.45 -25.37 31.84
C SER A 24 29.15 -24.03 31.15
N SER A 25 27.87 -23.65 31.06
CA SER A 25 27.48 -22.29 30.68
C SER A 25 26.40 -21.69 31.58
N ALA A 26 26.64 -20.44 32.01
CA ALA A 26 25.65 -19.56 32.63
C ALA A 26 24.34 -19.36 31.82
N THR A 27 24.38 -19.68 30.52
CA THR A 27 23.22 -19.58 29.61
C THR A 27 23.23 -20.75 28.63
N LEU A 28 22.33 -21.69 28.86
CA LEU A 28 22.11 -22.92 28.08
C LEU A 28 22.20 -22.75 26.55
N ASN A 29 21.67 -21.66 26.01
CA ASN A 29 21.70 -21.41 24.57
C ASN A 29 23.11 -21.23 23.97
N LYS A 30 24.16 -20.89 24.75
CA LYS A 30 25.51 -20.65 24.21
C LYS A 30 26.23 -21.92 23.77
N THR A 31 26.14 -22.99 24.56
CA THR A 31 26.71 -24.31 24.23
C THR A 31 26.05 -24.90 22.98
N ARG A 32 24.77 -24.60 22.78
CA ARG A 32 23.96 -25.02 21.63
C ARG A 32 24.05 -24.07 20.42
N THR A 33 24.72 -22.91 20.55
CA THR A 33 24.89 -21.96 19.43
C THR A 33 26.15 -22.31 18.63
N GLY A 34 25.99 -23.10 17.56
CA GLY A 34 27.09 -23.62 16.74
C GLY A 34 28.00 -22.58 16.06
N SER A 35 27.59 -21.31 15.95
CA SER A 35 28.49 -20.23 15.48
C SER A 35 29.46 -19.74 16.57
N LEU A 36 29.19 -20.00 17.84
CA LEU A 36 30.06 -19.65 18.97
C LEU A 36 31.01 -20.79 19.35
N VAL A 37 30.55 -22.04 19.26
CA VAL A 37 31.28 -23.24 19.74
C VAL A 37 31.38 -24.36 18.70
N GLY A 38 31.14 -24.06 17.43
CA GLY A 38 31.24 -25.03 16.34
C GLY A 38 32.60 -25.73 16.33
N GLY A 39 32.57 -27.07 16.27
CA GLY A 39 33.74 -27.92 16.49
C GLY A 39 33.74 -28.63 17.84
N SER A 40 32.95 -28.16 18.82
CA SER A 40 32.65 -28.88 20.06
C SER A 40 31.52 -29.91 19.88
N TYR A 41 31.09 -30.52 20.98
CA TYR A 41 29.77 -31.16 21.14
C TYR A 41 29.28 -31.06 22.59
N HIS A 42 27.98 -31.22 22.78
CA HIS A 42 27.32 -31.45 24.06
C HIS A 42 26.48 -32.74 24.00
N GLU A 43 26.17 -33.29 25.16
CA GLU A 43 25.39 -34.54 25.30
C GLU A 43 23.94 -34.26 25.75
N ASP A 44 23.79 -33.31 26.67
CA ASP A 44 22.53 -32.88 27.27
C ASP A 44 21.74 -31.96 26.31
N PRO A 45 20.50 -32.30 25.91
CA PRO A 45 19.66 -31.43 25.08
C PRO A 45 19.29 -30.09 25.72
N GLU A 46 19.41 -29.93 27.04
CA GLU A 46 19.29 -28.61 27.67
C GLU A 46 20.57 -27.77 27.48
N GLY A 47 21.71 -28.37 27.11
CA GLY A 47 22.95 -27.66 26.83
C GLY A 47 23.69 -27.18 28.08
N SER A 48 23.59 -27.88 29.21
CA SER A 48 24.26 -27.50 30.46
C SER A 48 25.79 -27.37 30.34
N GLU A 49 26.43 -28.24 29.54
CA GLU A 49 27.89 -28.33 29.42
C GLU A 49 28.38 -28.79 28.03
N ILE A 50 29.60 -28.37 27.68
CA ILE A 50 30.36 -28.81 26.50
C ILE A 50 31.33 -29.91 26.95
N ARG A 51 31.12 -31.15 26.47
CA ARG A 51 31.92 -32.34 26.83
C ARG A 51 33.32 -32.33 26.22
N GLY A 52 33.43 -31.87 24.98
CA GLY A 52 34.68 -31.99 24.22
C GLY A 52 34.56 -31.54 22.77
N VAL A 53 35.25 -32.24 21.88
CA VAL A 53 35.48 -31.84 20.48
C VAL A 53 35.05 -32.90 19.46
N THR A 54 34.50 -32.46 18.34
CA THR A 54 34.04 -33.31 17.23
C THR A 54 35.14 -33.45 16.17
N PHE A 55 36.12 -34.33 16.41
CA PHE A 55 37.36 -34.40 15.63
C PHE A 55 37.40 -35.61 14.64
N PRO A 56 38.20 -35.54 13.55
CA PRO A 56 38.43 -36.70 12.67
C PRO A 56 39.41 -37.72 13.29
N VAL A 57 39.05 -39.00 13.25
CA VAL A 57 39.80 -40.09 13.88
C VAL A 57 40.06 -41.23 12.89
N ARG A 58 41.32 -41.60 12.69
CA ARG A 58 41.72 -42.75 11.87
C ARG A 58 41.69 -44.03 12.69
N VAL A 59 40.62 -44.80 12.53
CA VAL A 59 40.45 -46.11 13.18
C VAL A 59 41.03 -47.23 12.33
N LYS A 60 41.65 -48.23 12.96
CA LYS A 60 42.17 -49.42 12.29
C LYS A 60 41.02 -50.27 11.74
N LYS A 61 41.10 -50.66 10.46
CA LYS A 61 40.07 -51.49 9.81
C LYS A 61 39.87 -52.82 10.56
N GLY A 62 38.65 -53.03 11.07
CA GLY A 62 38.29 -54.21 11.87
C GLY A 62 38.45 -54.04 13.37
N THR A 63 38.72 -52.84 13.88
CA THR A 63 38.35 -52.47 15.26
C THR A 63 36.84 -52.55 15.42
N ASP A 64 36.38 -53.01 16.58
CA ASP A 64 34.97 -53.00 16.96
C ASP A 64 34.62 -51.63 17.57
N LEU A 65 33.53 -51.01 17.10
CA LEU A 65 32.96 -49.77 17.62
C LEU A 65 31.46 -49.93 17.89
N SER A 66 30.93 -51.16 17.92
CA SER A 66 29.49 -51.44 18.08
C SER A 66 28.93 -51.08 19.47
N SER A 67 29.78 -50.64 20.39
CA SER A 67 29.43 -50.07 21.70
C SER A 67 29.08 -48.58 21.67
N PHE A 68 29.36 -47.86 20.58
CA PHE A 68 29.18 -46.40 20.48
C PHE A 68 28.14 -46.04 19.41
N LYS A 69 27.36 -44.96 19.60
CA LYS A 69 26.40 -44.47 18.60
C LYS A 69 27.09 -44.14 17.27
N LYS A 70 26.69 -44.87 16.22
CA LYS A 70 26.94 -44.49 14.83
C LYS A 70 25.88 -43.52 14.34
N VAL A 71 26.33 -42.39 13.82
CA VAL A 71 25.56 -41.37 13.10
C VAL A 71 25.72 -41.61 11.59
N THR A 72 24.65 -41.37 10.84
CA THR A 72 24.50 -41.64 9.40
C THR A 72 23.82 -40.46 8.71
N ASP A 73 23.82 -40.43 7.37
CA ASP A 73 23.16 -39.37 6.58
C ASP A 73 21.64 -39.25 6.79
N GLU A 74 21.02 -40.26 7.41
CA GLU A 74 19.60 -40.28 7.78
C GLU A 74 19.33 -39.70 9.19
N ASP A 75 20.37 -39.51 10.01
CA ASP A 75 20.26 -38.90 11.35
C ASP A 75 20.26 -37.35 11.26
N SER A 76 19.44 -36.71 12.10
CA SER A 76 19.41 -35.25 12.28
C SER A 76 18.95 -34.82 13.67
N VAL A 77 19.37 -33.63 14.10
CA VAL A 77 18.91 -32.97 15.33
C VAL A 77 18.57 -31.51 15.07
N ASP A 78 17.44 -31.05 15.59
CA ASP A 78 16.99 -29.66 15.52
C ASP A 78 17.35 -28.92 16.81
N ILE A 79 18.18 -27.88 16.68
CA ILE A 79 18.64 -27.06 17.81
C ILE A 79 17.95 -25.70 17.74
N THR A 80 17.03 -25.44 18.66
CA THR A 80 16.39 -24.13 18.83
C THR A 80 17.12 -23.34 19.92
N VAL A 81 17.53 -22.11 19.59
CA VAL A 81 18.15 -21.17 20.53
C VAL A 81 17.50 -19.79 20.44
N THR A 82 17.14 -19.23 21.60
CA THR A 82 16.65 -17.85 21.71
C THR A 82 17.80 -16.95 22.16
N ASN A 83 18.29 -16.12 21.25
CA ASN A 83 19.42 -15.22 21.48
C ASN A 83 18.95 -13.78 21.23
N ARG A 84 18.95 -12.95 22.29
CA ARG A 84 18.48 -11.55 22.25
C ARG A 84 17.02 -11.40 21.74
N GLY A 85 16.10 -12.20 22.25
CA GLY A 85 14.68 -12.22 21.83
C GLY A 85 14.42 -13.01 20.54
N GLN A 86 15.35 -12.97 19.58
CA GLN A 86 15.24 -13.72 18.33
C GLN A 86 15.43 -15.22 18.57
N THR A 87 14.42 -16.01 18.22
CA THR A 87 14.44 -17.49 18.30
C THR A 87 14.77 -18.08 16.94
N ASN A 88 15.85 -18.86 16.88
CA ASN A 88 16.34 -19.48 15.64
C ASN A 88 16.45 -20.99 15.83
N THR A 89 16.02 -21.78 14.83
CA THR A 89 16.15 -23.24 14.82
C THR A 89 17.07 -23.67 13.69
N THR A 90 18.09 -24.47 14.02
CA THR A 90 19.08 -25.00 13.08
C THR A 90 19.04 -26.52 13.05
N THR A 91 18.72 -27.11 11.91
CA THR A 91 18.77 -28.56 11.69
C THR A 91 20.18 -29.02 11.33
N TYR A 92 20.85 -29.74 12.23
CA TYR A 92 22.11 -30.42 11.96
C TYR A 92 21.82 -31.82 11.39
N LYS A 93 22.51 -32.23 10.32
CA LYS A 93 22.23 -33.48 9.59
C LYS A 93 23.50 -34.29 9.31
N GLY A 94 23.37 -35.61 9.19
CA GLY A 94 24.50 -36.47 8.84
C GLY A 94 25.64 -36.33 9.84
N LYS A 95 26.86 -36.13 9.32
CA LYS A 95 28.07 -35.89 10.14
C LYS A 95 27.91 -34.79 11.20
N ASP A 96 27.09 -33.77 10.92
CA ASP A 96 26.99 -32.56 11.75
C ASP A 96 26.00 -32.76 12.90
N ALA A 97 25.14 -33.78 12.84
CA ALA A 97 24.28 -34.21 13.96
C ALA A 97 25.08 -34.81 15.14
N LEU A 98 26.41 -34.94 15.02
CA LEU A 98 27.32 -35.22 16.14
C LEU A 98 27.40 -34.07 17.17
N PHE A 99 26.92 -32.86 16.82
CA PHE A 99 26.96 -31.68 17.69
C PHE A 99 26.18 -31.86 19.01
N GLU A 100 25.07 -32.59 18.99
CA GLU A 100 24.33 -33.02 20.18
C GLU A 100 24.31 -34.55 20.23
N ASN A 101 25.28 -35.17 20.93
CA ASN A 101 25.47 -36.63 20.99
C ASN A 101 26.37 -37.09 22.16
N GLU A 102 26.29 -38.39 22.50
CA GLU A 102 27.11 -39.02 23.54
C GLU A 102 28.62 -39.06 23.20
N ASP A 103 29.45 -39.27 24.23
CA ASP A 103 30.90 -39.43 24.06
C ASP A 103 31.25 -40.58 23.11
N PHE A 104 32.27 -40.37 22.27
CA PHE A 104 32.74 -41.32 21.26
C PHE A 104 31.74 -41.68 20.14
N ALA A 105 30.58 -41.02 20.09
CA ALA A 105 29.69 -41.06 18.92
C ALA A 105 30.46 -40.71 17.63
N TYR A 106 30.12 -41.38 16.52
CA TYR A 106 30.92 -41.30 15.30
C TYR A 106 30.13 -41.40 14.00
N TYR A 107 30.65 -40.74 12.97
CA TYR A 107 30.20 -40.81 11.58
C TYR A 107 31.35 -41.38 10.71
N GLU A 108 31.03 -42.18 9.70
CA GLU A 108 32.03 -42.79 8.80
C GLU A 108 32.32 -41.89 7.59
N LEU A 109 33.50 -41.26 7.58
CA LEU A 109 33.93 -40.38 6.50
C LEU A 109 34.21 -41.17 5.19
N SER A 110 33.73 -40.63 4.08
CA SER A 110 33.93 -41.15 2.72
C SER A 110 35.33 -40.84 2.16
N GLU A 111 35.94 -39.74 2.61
CA GLU A 111 37.27 -39.28 2.21
C GLU A 111 38.27 -39.33 3.37
N VAL A 112 39.56 -39.16 3.08
CA VAL A 112 40.63 -39.15 4.09
C VAL A 112 40.97 -37.70 4.46
N PRO A 113 40.75 -37.26 5.71
CA PRO A 113 41.12 -35.94 6.18
C PRO A 113 42.61 -35.64 6.07
N SER A 114 42.96 -34.37 5.86
CA SER A 114 44.34 -33.86 5.88
C SER A 114 44.95 -33.83 7.29
N TYR A 115 44.11 -33.89 8.33
CA TYR A 115 44.46 -33.96 9.75
C TYR A 115 43.53 -34.96 10.48
N TYR A 116 44.08 -35.78 11.39
CA TYR A 116 43.31 -36.71 12.22
C TYR A 116 44.10 -37.17 13.45
N LYS A 117 43.42 -37.63 14.51
CA LYS A 117 44.04 -38.44 15.58
C LYS A 117 43.98 -39.93 15.21
N GLU A 118 44.90 -40.75 15.72
CA GLU A 118 44.84 -42.21 15.57
C GLU A 118 44.28 -42.86 16.83
N LEU A 119 43.28 -43.73 16.70
CA LEU A 119 42.67 -44.44 17.83
C LEU A 119 43.34 -45.79 18.09
N THR A 120 43.78 -46.00 19.32
CA THR A 120 44.18 -47.31 19.87
C THR A 120 43.20 -47.76 20.95
N VAL A 121 42.60 -48.94 20.76
CA VAL A 121 41.65 -49.56 21.71
C VAL A 121 42.35 -50.66 22.49
N SER A 122 42.33 -50.59 23.81
CA SER A 122 43.08 -51.47 24.73
C SER A 122 42.17 -52.10 25.79
N GLY A 123 41.28 -53.00 25.35
CA GLY A 123 40.12 -53.41 26.15
C GLY A 123 39.04 -52.35 26.03
N ASP A 124 38.45 -51.96 27.16
CA ASP A 124 37.40 -50.92 27.20
C ASP A 124 37.99 -49.48 27.18
N VAL A 125 39.33 -49.35 27.23
CA VAL A 125 40.03 -48.06 27.22
C VAL A 125 40.34 -47.63 25.78
N LEU A 126 39.86 -46.43 25.41
CA LEU A 126 40.26 -45.71 24.21
C LEU A 126 41.52 -44.88 24.52
N THR A 127 42.38 -44.69 23.53
CA THR A 127 43.55 -43.79 23.61
C THR A 127 43.78 -43.16 22.25
N PHE A 128 43.98 -41.83 22.22
CA PHE A 128 44.13 -41.06 20.99
C PHE A 128 45.55 -40.53 20.85
N SER A 129 46.12 -40.58 19.65
CA SER A 129 47.43 -39.97 19.40
C SER A 129 47.37 -38.44 19.38
N GLU A 130 48.54 -37.81 19.51
CA GLU A 130 48.81 -36.48 18.94
C GLU A 130 48.23 -36.38 17.51
N VAL A 131 47.71 -35.22 17.09
CA VAL A 131 47.21 -34.99 15.72
C VAL A 131 48.27 -35.36 14.68
N LYS A 132 47.82 -35.95 13.57
CA LYS A 132 48.63 -36.38 12.43
C LYS A 132 48.13 -35.66 11.18
N GLY A 133 49.01 -34.88 10.57
CA GLY A 133 48.77 -34.05 9.39
C GLY A 133 50.05 -33.31 9.02
N THR A 134 49.96 -32.31 8.13
CA THR A 134 51.06 -31.37 7.87
C THR A 134 50.76 -30.06 8.57
N ALA A 135 51.53 -29.71 9.60
CA ALA A 135 51.34 -28.45 10.32
C ALA A 135 51.82 -27.23 9.51
N LYS A 136 51.01 -26.16 9.51
CA LYS A 136 51.34 -24.86 8.94
C LYS A 136 52.08 -24.05 10.01
N ASN A 137 53.40 -23.89 9.84
CA ASN A 137 54.20 -23.02 10.72
C ASN A 137 53.89 -21.54 10.44
N VAL A 138 53.64 -20.76 11.49
CA VAL A 138 53.33 -19.33 11.45
C VAL A 138 54.32 -18.58 12.35
N SER A 139 54.89 -17.49 11.84
CA SER A 139 55.95 -16.71 12.47
C SER A 139 55.78 -15.22 12.22
N GLY A 140 56.24 -14.38 13.15
CA GLY A 140 56.02 -12.93 13.10
C GLY A 140 54.77 -12.47 13.86
N VAL A 141 54.07 -13.40 14.52
CA VAL A 141 53.04 -13.06 15.50
C VAL A 141 53.67 -12.36 16.69
N SER A 142 53.05 -11.28 17.14
CA SER A 142 53.38 -10.59 18.38
C SER A 142 52.25 -10.82 19.38
N ALA A 143 52.58 -10.88 20.68
CA ALA A 143 51.59 -11.20 21.70
C ALA A 143 51.85 -10.46 23.02
N THR A 144 50.80 -10.25 23.80
CA THR A 144 50.83 -9.61 25.12
C THR A 144 49.83 -10.27 26.07
N VAL A 145 50.19 -10.36 27.35
CA VAL A 145 49.29 -10.85 28.41
C VAL A 145 48.85 -9.67 29.28
N SER A 146 47.54 -9.50 29.44
CA SER A 146 46.96 -8.70 30.52
C SER A 146 46.67 -9.60 31.72
N ALA A 147 46.92 -9.10 32.94
CA ALA A 147 46.48 -9.71 34.20
C ALA A 147 45.16 -9.12 34.73
N SER A 148 44.49 -8.31 33.89
CA SER A 148 43.15 -7.75 34.10
C SER A 148 42.29 -8.08 32.87
N SER A 149 41.22 -8.84 33.08
CA SER A 149 40.27 -9.27 32.04
C SER A 149 38.88 -9.46 32.64
N SER A 150 37.84 -9.40 31.80
CA SER A 150 36.47 -9.80 32.16
C SER A 150 36.19 -11.29 31.98
N TYR A 151 37.13 -12.04 31.40
CA TYR A 151 36.97 -13.45 30.98
C TYR A 151 37.84 -14.44 31.78
N GLY A 152 38.54 -13.97 32.82
CA GLY A 152 39.42 -14.79 33.65
C GLY A 152 40.48 -13.94 34.36
N ASP A 153 41.46 -14.62 34.94
CA ASP A 153 42.59 -13.98 35.60
C ASP A 153 43.58 -13.33 34.64
N TYR A 154 43.69 -13.87 33.43
CA TYR A 154 44.57 -13.39 32.38
C TYR A 154 43.88 -13.42 31.01
N GLN A 155 44.35 -12.55 30.11
CA GLN A 155 43.99 -12.59 28.70
C GLN A 155 45.21 -12.35 27.81
N LEU A 156 45.41 -13.26 26.86
CA LEU A 156 46.45 -13.24 25.83
C LEU A 156 45.88 -12.63 24.54
N TYR A 157 46.45 -11.50 24.14
CA TYR A 157 46.20 -10.86 22.85
C TYR A 157 47.30 -11.23 21.86
N MET A 158 46.93 -11.44 20.60
CA MET A 158 47.85 -11.84 19.52
C MET A 158 47.59 -11.01 18.27
N THR A 159 48.65 -10.49 17.64
CA THR A 159 48.58 -9.72 16.39
C THR A 159 49.47 -10.34 15.31
N GLY A 160 49.06 -10.22 14.04
CA GLY A 160 49.71 -10.91 12.92
C GLY A 160 49.28 -12.38 12.74
N LEU A 161 48.16 -12.79 13.36
CA LEU A 161 47.55 -14.10 13.12
C LEU A 161 47.12 -14.27 11.65
N PRO A 162 47.04 -15.51 11.11
CA PRO A 162 46.55 -15.75 9.76
C PRO A 162 45.07 -15.36 9.60
N GLU A 163 44.73 -14.67 8.52
CA GLU A 163 43.37 -14.22 8.20
C GLU A 163 42.32 -15.35 8.22
N SER A 164 42.70 -16.59 7.90
CA SER A 164 41.77 -17.72 7.96
C SER A 164 41.28 -18.07 9.36
N LEU A 165 41.98 -17.67 10.45
CA LEU A 165 41.43 -17.76 11.82
C LEU A 165 40.29 -16.76 12.08
N SER A 166 40.21 -15.68 11.31
CA SER A 166 39.13 -14.69 11.36
C SER A 166 37.96 -15.03 10.44
N ASN A 167 38.09 -16.04 9.56
CA ASN A 167 37.02 -16.48 8.67
C ASN A 167 35.98 -17.30 9.45
N ASP A 168 34.70 -16.98 9.32
CA ASP A 168 33.61 -17.70 10.00
C ASP A 168 33.55 -19.19 9.66
N SER A 169 33.86 -19.57 8.41
CA SER A 169 33.88 -20.97 7.97
C SER A 169 35.03 -21.81 8.57
N THR A 170 36.04 -21.17 9.19
CA THR A 170 37.12 -21.87 9.88
C THR A 170 36.67 -22.29 11.28
N THR A 171 36.37 -23.57 11.46
CA THR A 171 36.17 -24.21 12.76
C THR A 171 37.50 -24.21 13.51
N VAL A 172 37.52 -23.79 14.77
CA VAL A 172 38.61 -24.12 15.70
C VAL A 172 38.12 -25.30 16.53
N TYR A 173 38.92 -26.35 16.65
CA TYR A 173 38.61 -27.51 17.49
C TYR A 173 39.28 -27.44 18.86
N GLY A 174 40.37 -26.68 18.98
CA GLY A 174 41.13 -26.55 20.22
C GLY A 174 42.40 -25.76 20.01
N VAL A 175 42.98 -25.29 21.13
CA VAL A 175 44.24 -24.54 21.15
C VAL A 175 45.09 -25.05 22.31
N VAL A 176 46.40 -25.16 22.10
CA VAL A 176 47.38 -25.43 23.16
C VAL A 176 48.31 -24.22 23.28
N ILE A 177 48.53 -23.73 24.51
CA ILE A 177 49.59 -22.75 24.82
C ILE A 177 50.88 -23.49 25.17
N HIS A 178 52.01 -23.02 24.66
CA HIS A 178 53.34 -23.58 24.90
C HIS A 178 54.21 -22.63 25.72
N THR A 179 54.84 -23.10 26.81
CA THR A 179 55.81 -22.30 27.59
C THR A 179 57.26 -22.70 27.34
N LYS A 180 58.16 -21.75 27.58
CA LYS A 180 59.61 -21.91 27.54
C LYS A 180 60.13 -22.87 28.61
N GLU A 181 59.40 -22.96 29.71
CA GLU A 181 59.68 -23.80 30.87
C GLU A 181 59.37 -25.29 30.59
N GLY A 182 58.58 -25.57 29.55
CA GLY A 182 58.30 -26.93 29.07
C GLY A 182 56.97 -27.52 29.55
N THR A 183 56.03 -26.67 29.94
CA THR A 183 54.65 -27.04 30.25
C THR A 183 53.71 -26.47 29.19
N ASP A 184 52.78 -27.29 28.73
CA ASP A 184 51.73 -26.94 27.78
C ASP A 184 50.37 -26.86 28.47
N TYR A 185 49.42 -26.13 27.88
CA TYR A 185 48.08 -25.91 28.47
C TYR A 185 46.97 -26.00 27.41
N GLY A 186 45.99 -26.88 27.62
CA GLY A 186 44.85 -27.08 26.72
C GLY A 186 43.71 -26.08 26.97
N MET A 187 43.21 -25.44 25.92
CA MET A 187 42.20 -24.37 26.00
C MET A 187 40.84 -24.86 25.51
N ARG A 188 39.77 -24.50 26.22
CA ARG A 188 38.41 -25.01 25.97
C ARG A 188 37.54 -23.96 25.29
N HIS A 189 36.56 -24.41 24.51
CA HIS A 189 35.53 -23.53 23.95
C HIS A 189 34.73 -22.86 25.07
N LEU A 190 34.20 -21.67 24.79
CA LEU A 190 33.32 -20.87 25.65
C LEU A 190 33.92 -20.36 26.97
N GLU A 191 34.84 -21.08 27.62
CA GLU A 191 35.59 -20.58 28.77
C GLU A 191 36.85 -19.81 28.35
N ASN A 192 37.66 -20.40 27.45
CA ASN A 192 39.01 -19.90 27.18
C ASN A 192 39.20 -19.36 25.76
N ILE A 193 38.64 -20.02 24.75
CA ILE A 193 38.75 -19.62 23.35
C ILE A 193 37.62 -18.65 23.00
N TRP A 194 37.94 -17.36 22.85
CA TRP A 194 36.99 -16.28 22.58
C TRP A 194 37.18 -15.69 21.18
N ARG A 195 36.10 -15.63 20.39
CA ARG A 195 36.10 -15.12 18.99
C ARG A 195 37.22 -15.72 18.12
N LYS A 196 37.57 -17.00 18.36
CA LYS A 196 38.69 -17.76 17.76
C LYS A 196 40.10 -17.23 18.07
N THR A 197 40.30 -15.92 18.21
CA THR A 197 41.62 -15.25 18.25
C THR A 197 42.05 -14.69 19.61
N ASN A 198 41.14 -14.59 20.58
CA ASN A 198 41.45 -14.18 21.95
C ASN A 198 41.48 -15.41 22.86
N ILE A 199 42.43 -15.47 23.79
CA ILE A 199 42.54 -16.57 24.77
C ILE A 199 42.56 -16.00 26.18
N ALA A 200 41.72 -16.53 27.07
CA ALA A 200 41.64 -16.11 28.48
C ALA A 200 41.57 -17.33 29.42
N TRP A 201 42.04 -17.19 30.66
CA TRP A 201 42.00 -18.27 31.65
C TRP A 201 41.96 -17.74 33.09
N ALA A 202 41.30 -18.48 33.98
CA ALA A 202 41.43 -18.31 35.43
C ALA A 202 42.65 -19.08 35.95
N SER A 203 43.21 -18.62 37.06
CA SER A 203 44.35 -19.24 37.75
C SER A 203 44.12 -19.38 39.26
N GLY A 204 42.89 -19.14 39.73
CA GLY A 204 42.48 -19.29 41.13
C GLY A 204 42.08 -17.99 41.85
N PHE A 205 42.25 -16.81 41.22
CA PHE A 205 41.81 -15.53 41.81
C PHE A 205 40.46 -15.05 41.23
N THR A 206 40.07 -15.57 40.07
CA THR A 206 38.74 -15.34 39.46
C THR A 206 37.96 -16.66 39.41
N GLU A 207 37.07 -16.89 40.38
CA GLU A 207 36.24 -18.11 40.46
C GLU A 207 35.09 -18.14 39.45
N THR A 208 34.54 -16.98 39.09
CA THR A 208 33.40 -16.87 38.15
C THR A 208 33.54 -15.68 37.19
N THR A 209 33.06 -15.82 35.95
CA THR A 209 32.81 -14.68 35.05
C THR A 209 31.49 -14.85 34.29
N HIS A 210 30.79 -13.74 34.05
CA HIS A 210 29.50 -13.70 33.34
C HIS A 210 28.43 -14.72 33.84
N GLY A 211 28.51 -15.10 35.12
CA GLY A 211 27.62 -16.10 35.75
C GLY A 211 28.08 -17.55 35.63
N ASN A 212 29.23 -17.83 35.02
CA ASN A 212 29.82 -19.16 34.87
C ASN A 212 30.92 -19.38 35.91
N GLU A 213 31.04 -20.59 36.44
CA GLU A 213 32.21 -21.05 37.20
C GLU A 213 33.40 -21.29 36.24
N LEU A 214 34.63 -21.03 36.70
CA LEU A 214 35.84 -21.12 35.88
C LEU A 214 36.81 -22.21 36.37
N SER A 215 37.26 -23.04 35.43
CA SER A 215 38.06 -24.24 35.69
C SER A 215 39.56 -23.94 35.81
N SER A 216 39.94 -23.31 36.92
CA SER A 216 41.26 -22.69 37.14
C SER A 216 42.46 -23.65 37.28
N TYR A 217 42.28 -24.84 37.87
CA TYR A 217 43.39 -25.71 38.30
C TYR A 217 44.40 -26.04 37.18
N HIS A 218 43.91 -26.39 35.98
CA HIS A 218 44.77 -26.71 34.84
C HIS A 218 45.76 -25.58 34.48
N TYR A 219 45.42 -24.31 34.78
CA TYR A 219 46.20 -23.13 34.40
C TYR A 219 46.93 -22.45 35.58
N GLU A 220 46.69 -22.84 36.84
CA GLU A 220 47.30 -22.21 38.04
C GLU A 220 48.84 -22.15 37.92
N SER A 221 49.44 -23.24 37.45
CA SER A 221 50.89 -23.39 37.30
C SER A 221 51.52 -22.48 36.24
N MET A 222 50.73 -21.84 35.36
CA MET A 222 51.23 -20.97 34.28
C MET A 222 51.81 -19.65 34.81
N MET A 223 51.45 -19.24 36.05
CA MET A 223 51.96 -18.03 36.67
C MET A 223 53.48 -18.02 36.79
N GLY A 224 54.13 -16.96 36.31
CA GLY A 224 55.58 -16.81 36.30
C GLY A 224 56.30 -17.56 35.17
N GLN A 225 55.58 -18.22 34.26
CA GLN A 225 56.15 -18.83 33.05
C GLN A 225 56.21 -17.83 31.87
N ASN A 226 56.86 -18.24 30.78
CA ASN A 226 57.04 -17.46 29.56
C ASN A 226 56.41 -18.19 28.37
N ILE A 227 55.26 -17.73 27.88
CA ILE A 227 54.59 -18.27 26.70
C ILE A 227 55.45 -18.00 25.45
N THR A 228 55.72 -19.04 24.65
CA THR A 228 56.55 -18.97 23.43
C THR A 228 55.74 -19.06 22.14
N GLY A 229 54.50 -19.52 22.23
CA GLY A 229 53.63 -19.74 21.08
C GLY A 229 52.36 -20.51 21.45
N VAL A 230 51.56 -20.78 20.42
CA VAL A 230 50.31 -21.54 20.52
C VAL A 230 50.13 -22.46 19.32
N THR A 231 49.52 -23.63 19.52
CA THR A 231 49.12 -24.53 18.42
C THR A 231 47.60 -24.52 18.30
N TYR A 232 47.10 -24.16 17.12
CA TYR A 232 45.68 -24.21 16.75
C TYR A 232 45.37 -25.49 15.99
N TYR A 233 44.27 -26.17 16.35
CA TYR A 233 43.69 -27.25 15.54
C TYR A 233 42.42 -26.71 14.87
N THR A 234 42.37 -26.67 13.54
CA THR A 234 41.24 -26.06 12.79
C THR A 234 40.71 -26.94 11.67
N SER A 235 39.58 -26.54 11.06
CA SER A 235 39.03 -27.21 9.88
C SER A 235 39.95 -27.16 8.65
N GLU A 236 40.91 -26.23 8.61
CA GLU A 236 41.99 -26.17 7.60
C GLU A 236 43.19 -27.07 7.94
N GLY A 237 43.37 -27.43 9.22
CA GLY A 237 44.47 -28.25 9.75
C GLY A 237 45.15 -27.65 10.97
N THR A 238 46.32 -28.19 11.32
CA THR A 238 47.12 -27.70 12.46
C THR A 238 47.92 -26.46 12.06
N MET A 239 47.87 -25.40 12.86
CA MET A 239 48.73 -24.23 12.73
C MET A 239 49.62 -24.08 13.97
N GLU A 240 50.94 -24.19 13.79
CA GLU A 240 51.95 -24.01 14.84
C GLU A 240 52.41 -22.55 14.83
N ILE A 241 52.04 -21.77 15.84
CA ILE A 241 52.31 -20.33 15.90
C ILE A 241 53.42 -20.04 16.90
N THR A 242 54.58 -19.57 16.42
CA THR A 242 55.67 -19.12 17.29
C THR A 242 55.64 -17.60 17.44
N PHE A 243 55.70 -17.12 18.68
CA PHE A 243 55.73 -15.69 18.97
C PHE A 243 57.14 -15.11 18.72
N THR A 244 57.17 -13.83 18.31
CA THR A 244 58.41 -13.11 17.99
C THR A 244 59.31 -12.93 19.21
N ASP A 245 58.69 -12.65 20.36
CA ASP A 245 59.30 -12.63 21.70
C ASP A 245 58.44 -13.47 22.65
N ALA A 246 59.06 -14.06 23.68
CA ALA A 246 58.32 -14.85 24.67
C ALA A 246 57.63 -13.93 25.70
N VAL A 247 56.36 -14.21 26.00
CA VAL A 247 55.50 -13.35 26.83
C VAL A 247 55.40 -13.90 28.25
N TYR A 248 55.87 -13.12 29.22
CA TYR A 248 55.82 -13.48 30.64
C TYR A 248 54.40 -13.36 31.20
N VAL A 249 53.98 -14.33 32.02
CA VAL A 249 52.69 -14.33 32.74
C VAL A 249 52.92 -13.78 34.17
N PRO A 250 52.48 -12.55 34.51
CA PRO A 250 52.80 -11.93 35.80
C PRO A 250 52.15 -12.66 36.97
N VAL A 251 52.89 -12.88 38.06
CA VAL A 251 52.38 -13.61 39.24
C VAL A 251 51.29 -12.80 39.95
N LYS A 252 50.10 -13.38 40.13
CA LYS A 252 49.03 -12.84 40.99
C LYS A 252 49.19 -13.30 42.44
N PHE A 253 48.58 -12.57 43.36
CA PHE A 253 48.59 -12.81 44.81
C PHE A 253 47.31 -12.23 45.44
N GLU A 254 47.01 -12.60 46.68
CA GLU A 254 45.84 -12.12 47.44
C GLU A 254 45.91 -10.59 47.67
N GLN A 255 44.79 -9.88 47.45
CA GLN A 255 44.74 -8.42 47.43
C GLN A 255 43.72 -7.87 48.43
N GLU A 256 44.18 -7.45 49.61
CA GLU A 256 43.37 -6.73 50.63
C GLU A 256 43.62 -5.20 50.63
N ILE A 257 44.06 -4.64 49.49
CA ILE A 257 44.44 -3.22 49.39
C ILE A 257 43.20 -2.34 49.19
N SER A 258 43.06 -1.29 50.00
CA SER A 258 41.91 -0.36 49.96
C SER A 258 42.31 1.09 50.20
N VAL A 259 41.60 2.03 49.58
CA VAL A 259 41.64 3.46 49.92
C VAL A 259 40.47 3.75 50.87
N ALA A 260 40.68 4.57 51.90
CA ALA A 260 39.66 4.80 52.93
C ALA A 260 38.37 5.45 52.38
N GLU A 261 37.22 4.91 52.80
CA GLU A 261 35.89 5.39 52.42
C GLU A 261 35.61 6.83 52.90
N GLY A 262 34.74 7.54 52.18
CA GLY A 262 34.27 8.87 52.57
C GLY A 262 35.28 10.01 52.35
N ALA A 263 36.41 9.73 51.68
CA ALA A 263 37.42 10.71 51.30
C ALA A 263 36.83 11.90 50.53
N LYS A 264 37.39 13.09 50.76
CA LYS A 264 36.92 14.34 50.18
C LYS A 264 37.98 15.09 49.41
N THR A 265 37.52 15.94 48.49
CA THR A 265 38.37 16.86 47.71
C THR A 265 39.16 17.86 48.58
N ASP A 266 38.70 18.13 49.80
CA ASP A 266 39.29 19.08 50.76
C ASP A 266 40.05 18.41 51.93
N ASP A 267 40.21 17.07 51.93
CA ASP A 267 41.04 16.36 52.90
C ASP A 267 42.55 16.65 52.70
N ILE A 268 43.34 16.46 53.77
CA ILE A 268 44.80 16.69 53.77
C ILE A 268 45.58 15.43 53.36
N ASP A 269 45.14 14.27 53.85
CA ASP A 269 45.65 12.97 53.45
C ASP A 269 44.56 11.89 53.64
N VAL A 270 44.65 10.81 52.87
CA VAL A 270 43.72 9.67 52.89
C VAL A 270 44.53 8.38 53.12
N ALA A 271 44.05 7.49 53.97
CA ALA A 271 44.74 6.23 54.24
C ALA A 271 44.61 5.24 53.08
N VAL A 272 45.72 4.56 52.78
CA VAL A 272 45.78 3.39 51.87
C VAL A 272 46.19 2.19 52.72
N ASN A 273 45.25 1.27 52.93
CA ASN A 273 45.39 0.10 53.80
C ASN A 273 45.85 -1.13 52.99
N GLY A 274 46.39 -2.14 53.68
CA GLY A 274 46.77 -3.43 53.06
C GLY A 274 48.06 -3.42 52.24
N LEU A 275 48.80 -2.30 52.19
CA LEU A 275 50.10 -2.23 51.48
C LEU A 275 51.16 -3.19 52.04
N ASP A 276 50.97 -3.69 53.26
CA ASP A 276 51.79 -4.73 53.89
C ASP A 276 51.49 -6.16 53.41
N ALA A 277 50.46 -6.35 52.58
CA ALA A 277 50.22 -7.58 51.83
C ALA A 277 51.02 -7.67 50.51
N LEU A 278 51.67 -6.58 50.08
CA LEU A 278 52.57 -6.61 48.92
C LEU A 278 53.81 -7.50 49.21
N PRO A 279 54.24 -8.36 48.26
CA PRO A 279 55.44 -9.18 48.42
C PRO A 279 56.71 -8.39 48.76
N GLU A 280 57.62 -8.96 49.56
CA GLU A 280 58.86 -8.28 50.00
C GLU A 280 59.77 -7.81 48.84
N ASP A 281 59.63 -8.38 47.64
CA ASP A 281 60.39 -8.01 46.43
C ASP A 281 59.54 -7.31 45.33
N TYR A 282 58.36 -6.78 45.68
CA TYR A 282 57.51 -5.97 44.80
C TYR A 282 58.02 -4.51 44.73
N ASP A 283 58.50 -4.05 43.57
CA ASP A 283 59.09 -2.71 43.41
C ASP A 283 57.99 -1.67 43.08
N ALA A 284 57.22 -1.28 44.10
CA ALA A 284 55.93 -0.58 43.93
C ALA A 284 56.03 0.86 43.38
N ARG A 285 55.50 1.08 42.18
CA ARG A 285 55.13 2.40 41.64
C ARG A 285 53.65 2.66 41.83
N TYR A 286 53.30 3.80 42.45
CA TYR A 286 51.92 4.23 42.65
C TYR A 286 51.54 5.28 41.59
N THR A 287 50.42 5.07 40.90
CA THR A 287 49.80 6.06 40.01
C THR A 287 48.31 6.14 40.32
N VAL A 288 47.74 7.36 40.36
CA VAL A 288 46.28 7.56 40.48
C VAL A 288 45.79 8.15 39.17
N SER A 289 44.85 7.48 38.54
CA SER A 289 44.07 7.98 37.40
C SER A 289 42.65 8.29 37.85
N GLY A 290 41.94 9.16 37.14
CA GLY A 290 40.57 9.51 37.50
C GLY A 290 39.94 10.49 36.53
N GLN A 291 38.94 11.21 37.02
CA GLN A 291 38.14 12.12 36.20
C GLN A 291 38.78 13.50 35.99
N ASP A 292 39.84 13.82 36.73
CA ASP A 292 40.48 15.13 36.65
C ASP A 292 41.21 15.33 35.32
N ASN A 293 41.00 16.51 34.72
CA ASN A 293 41.62 16.93 33.46
C ASN A 293 42.65 18.06 33.69
N ASP A 294 43.06 18.29 34.95
CA ASP A 294 44.03 19.32 35.33
C ASP A 294 45.40 18.71 35.66
N ASP A 295 46.38 18.89 34.76
CA ASP A 295 47.77 18.40 34.91
C ASP A 295 48.50 18.93 36.17
N SER A 296 47.93 19.88 36.92
CA SER A 296 48.47 20.33 38.22
C SER A 296 48.03 19.49 39.42
N VAL A 297 47.01 18.63 39.24
CA VAL A 297 46.51 17.70 40.26
C VAL A 297 47.38 16.43 40.27
N MET A 298 48.35 16.41 41.17
CA MET A 298 49.32 15.31 41.30
C MET A 298 49.12 14.56 42.62
N PHE A 299 48.64 13.32 42.52
CA PHE A 299 48.56 12.40 43.66
C PHE A 299 49.94 11.83 44.01
N THR A 300 50.16 11.55 45.30
CA THR A 300 51.41 10.98 45.82
C THR A 300 51.09 10.06 47.00
N VAL A 301 51.50 8.79 46.91
CA VAL A 301 51.33 7.80 48.00
C VAL A 301 52.67 7.59 48.70
N VAL A 302 52.72 7.84 50.01
CA VAL A 302 53.92 7.65 50.85
C VAL A 302 53.51 7.09 52.21
N ASN A 303 54.15 5.99 52.64
CA ASN A 303 53.95 5.37 53.96
C ASN A 303 52.46 5.07 54.31
N GLY A 304 51.67 4.56 53.35
CA GLY A 304 50.25 4.26 53.56
C GLY A 304 49.32 5.50 53.61
N LYS A 305 49.80 6.67 53.19
CA LYS A 305 48.99 7.89 53.01
C LYS A 305 49.05 8.37 51.58
N MET A 306 47.89 8.54 50.96
CA MET A 306 47.71 9.30 49.73
C MET A 306 47.56 10.79 50.08
N THR A 307 48.24 11.64 49.32
CA THR A 307 48.12 13.11 49.34
C THR A 307 48.04 13.63 47.92
N TRP A 308 47.66 14.88 47.73
CA TRP A 308 47.61 15.53 46.41
C TRP A 308 48.06 16.99 46.45
N THR A 309 48.53 17.49 45.31
CA THR A 309 48.61 18.93 45.02
C THR A 309 47.47 19.37 44.10
N GLY A 310 47.25 20.68 43.95
CA GLY A 310 46.12 21.20 43.18
C GLY A 310 44.83 21.18 44.00
N SER A 311 43.70 21.09 43.31
CA SER A 311 42.36 21.02 43.90
C SER A 311 41.53 19.98 43.14
N PRO A 312 41.58 18.69 43.54
CA PRO A 312 40.96 17.62 42.76
C PRO A 312 39.44 17.78 42.67
N VAL A 313 38.87 17.38 41.54
CA VAL A 313 37.42 17.29 41.36
C VAL A 313 36.83 16.08 42.12
N ALA A 314 35.53 16.12 42.41
CA ALA A 314 34.84 14.94 42.93
C ALA A 314 34.49 13.98 41.77
N GLY A 315 34.39 12.69 42.08
CA GLY A 315 34.17 11.65 41.07
C GLY A 315 34.89 10.34 41.40
N LYS A 316 34.99 9.47 40.39
CA LYS A 316 35.68 8.17 40.48
C LYS A 316 37.17 8.32 40.18
N TYR A 317 37.99 7.63 40.96
CA TYR A 317 39.44 7.53 40.82
C TYR A 317 39.87 6.08 40.99
N THR A 318 41.02 5.71 40.41
CA THR A 318 41.62 4.39 40.54
C THR A 318 43.09 4.56 40.92
N LEU A 319 43.48 3.99 42.07
CA LEU A 319 44.87 3.82 42.46
C LEU A 319 45.39 2.54 41.80
N LYS A 320 46.34 2.69 40.87
CA LYS A 320 47.12 1.59 40.32
C LYS A 320 48.46 1.49 41.04
N ILE A 321 48.83 0.28 41.42
CA ILE A 321 50.10 -0.08 42.04
C ILE A 321 50.78 -1.07 41.09
N GLU A 322 51.91 -0.66 40.52
CA GLU A 322 52.63 -1.40 39.48
C GLU A 322 53.96 -1.90 40.00
N ASP A 323 54.29 -3.18 39.78
CA ASP A 323 55.62 -3.72 40.06
C ASP A 323 56.61 -3.28 38.98
N GLN A 324 57.58 -2.44 39.34
CA GLN A 324 58.64 -2.01 38.44
C GLN A 324 59.63 -3.12 38.06
N SER A 325 59.63 -4.26 38.76
CA SER A 325 60.40 -5.44 38.37
C SER A 325 59.74 -6.24 37.23
N GLY A 326 58.42 -6.06 37.02
CA GLY A 326 57.63 -6.77 36.02
C GLY A 326 57.32 -8.24 36.35
N LYS A 327 57.60 -8.68 37.58
CA LYS A 327 57.39 -10.05 38.08
C LYS A 327 55.93 -10.29 38.50
N TYR A 328 55.31 -9.28 39.11
CA TYR A 328 53.97 -9.40 39.68
C TYR A 328 52.91 -8.67 38.85
N ALA A 329 51.66 -9.12 38.96
CA ALA A 329 50.52 -8.38 38.45
C ALA A 329 50.38 -7.02 39.16
N SER A 330 49.90 -6.01 38.41
CA SER A 330 49.54 -4.71 39.00
C SER A 330 48.24 -4.82 39.79
N VAL A 331 48.15 -4.11 40.91
CA VAL A 331 46.93 -4.00 41.72
C VAL A 331 46.18 -2.72 41.35
N GLU A 332 44.86 -2.79 41.16
CA GLU A 332 44.02 -1.63 40.83
C GLU A 332 42.87 -1.50 41.83
N VAL A 333 42.79 -0.36 42.51
CA VAL A 333 41.82 -0.07 43.58
C VAL A 333 41.01 1.17 43.22
N SER A 334 39.73 0.98 42.89
CA SER A 334 38.81 2.11 42.62
C SER A 334 38.27 2.71 43.92
N PHE A 335 38.16 4.04 43.96
CA PHE A 335 37.62 4.82 45.06
C PHE A 335 36.88 6.07 44.56
N VAL A 336 36.21 6.78 45.46
CA VAL A 336 35.47 8.01 45.15
C VAL A 336 36.00 9.15 46.01
N LEU A 337 36.38 10.27 45.38
CA LEU A 337 36.52 11.55 46.08
C LEU A 337 35.17 12.26 46.06
N SER A 338 34.74 12.71 47.23
CA SER A 338 33.44 13.38 47.42
C SER A 338 33.59 14.87 47.72
N THR A 339 32.51 15.63 47.51
CA THR A 339 32.43 17.04 47.89
C THR A 339 31.05 17.40 48.42
N SER A 340 30.95 18.42 49.27
CA SER A 340 29.67 19.05 49.66
C SER A 340 29.23 20.15 48.70
N ASN A 341 30.07 20.52 47.73
CA ASN A 341 29.83 21.66 46.84
C ASN A 341 29.11 21.21 45.57
N VAL A 342 27.98 21.85 45.26
CA VAL A 342 27.21 21.62 44.04
C VAL A 342 27.63 22.65 42.97
N PRO A 343 28.30 22.24 41.87
CA PRO A 343 28.84 23.17 40.89
C PRO A 343 27.85 23.58 39.79
N VAL A 344 26.66 22.96 39.72
CA VAL A 344 25.65 23.22 38.67
C VAL A 344 24.24 23.34 39.23
N GLN A 345 23.37 23.99 38.47
CA GLN A 345 21.93 24.09 38.73
C GLN A 345 21.16 23.93 37.41
N VAL A 346 19.94 23.38 37.46
CA VAL A 346 19.05 23.34 36.30
C VAL A 346 18.57 24.76 35.99
N GLN A 347 18.80 25.23 34.78
CA GLN A 347 18.43 26.57 34.33
C GLN A 347 17.74 26.54 32.97
N ALA A 348 16.64 27.30 32.83
CA ALA A 348 15.98 27.57 31.56
C ALA A 348 16.68 28.72 30.81
N ASN A 349 16.68 28.63 29.48
CA ASN A 349 17.24 29.60 28.55
C ASN A 349 16.13 30.49 27.94
N GLU A 350 16.51 31.58 27.26
CA GLU A 350 15.56 32.53 26.66
C GLU A 350 14.73 31.92 25.51
N ASP A 351 15.19 30.82 24.93
CA ASP A 351 14.52 30.05 23.86
C ASP A 351 13.62 28.91 24.38
N GLY A 352 13.53 28.71 25.69
CA GLY A 352 12.80 27.61 26.32
C GLY A 352 13.57 26.29 26.43
N SER A 353 14.82 26.22 25.97
CA SER A 353 15.71 25.08 26.24
C SER A 353 16.21 25.10 27.70
N TYR A 354 16.80 23.99 28.17
CA TYR A 354 17.30 23.85 29.54
C TYR A 354 18.73 23.31 29.56
N GLN A 355 19.53 23.74 30.53
CA GLN A 355 20.93 23.33 30.71
C GLN A 355 21.34 23.26 32.19
N LEU A 356 22.46 22.58 32.47
CA LEU A 356 23.14 22.58 33.76
C LEU A 356 24.12 23.76 33.87
N ALA A 357 23.59 24.92 34.22
CA ALA A 357 24.37 26.15 34.35
C ALA A 357 25.25 26.14 35.62
N ALA A 358 26.43 26.78 35.55
CA ALA A 358 27.37 26.88 36.66
C ALA A 358 26.80 27.66 37.86
N THR A 359 27.06 27.18 39.08
CA THR A 359 26.72 27.91 40.32
C THR A 359 27.77 28.98 40.67
N GLU A 360 27.44 29.89 41.59
CA GLU A 360 28.35 30.98 41.96
C GLU A 360 29.66 30.43 42.55
N ASN A 361 30.79 30.81 41.94
CA ASN A 361 32.15 30.35 42.25
C ASN A 361 32.50 28.92 41.76
N ALA A 362 31.64 28.24 40.99
CA ALA A 362 32.02 27.01 40.31
C ALA A 362 33.01 27.29 39.16
N SER A 363 34.04 26.46 39.05
CA SER A 363 34.97 26.46 37.91
C SER A 363 34.47 25.59 36.75
N GLU A 364 34.91 25.92 35.53
CA GLU A 364 34.58 25.15 34.32
C GLU A 364 34.98 23.66 34.43
N ASN A 365 36.11 23.36 35.08
CA ASN A 365 36.55 21.98 35.35
C ASN A 365 35.59 21.25 36.29
N GLN A 366 35.06 21.91 37.33
CA GLN A 366 34.09 21.30 38.26
C GLN A 366 32.72 21.07 37.61
N VAL A 367 32.30 21.92 36.66
CA VAL A 367 31.08 21.72 35.88
C VAL A 367 31.22 20.49 34.97
N LYS A 368 32.31 20.42 34.18
CA LYS A 368 32.61 19.26 33.32
C LYS A 368 32.76 17.97 34.13
N ALA A 369 33.40 18.05 35.30
CA ALA A 369 33.55 16.92 36.21
C ALA A 369 32.21 16.49 36.85
N TYR A 370 31.26 17.39 37.07
CA TYR A 370 29.91 17.02 37.47
C TYR A 370 29.19 16.26 36.34
N VAL A 371 29.14 16.84 35.13
CA VAL A 371 28.40 16.26 33.99
C VAL A 371 28.88 14.84 33.67
N LYS A 372 30.21 14.64 33.54
CA LYS A 372 30.81 13.31 33.31
C LYS A 372 30.66 12.35 34.53
N SER A 373 30.30 12.85 35.72
CA SER A 373 30.02 12.03 36.91
C SER A 373 28.56 11.59 37.04
N ILE A 374 27.64 12.10 36.20
CA ILE A 374 26.21 11.74 36.25
C ILE A 374 26.06 10.24 35.96
N THR A 375 25.44 9.51 36.88
CA THR A 375 25.16 8.07 36.74
C THR A 375 23.69 7.79 36.48
N ALA A 376 22.78 8.66 36.93
CA ALA A 376 21.35 8.50 36.71
C ALA A 376 20.61 9.85 36.70
N VAL A 377 19.47 9.89 36.02
CA VAL A 377 18.50 10.99 36.05
C VAL A 377 17.11 10.41 36.30
N LYS A 378 16.45 10.82 37.38
CA LYS A 378 15.02 10.59 37.60
C LYS A 378 14.24 11.67 36.86
N VAL A 379 13.20 11.27 36.13
CA VAL A 379 12.25 12.17 35.45
C VAL A 379 10.85 11.74 35.88
N GLY A 380 10.13 12.63 36.58
CA GLY A 380 8.91 12.25 37.28
C GLY A 380 9.21 11.17 38.31
N ASP A 381 8.65 9.96 38.11
CA ASP A 381 8.91 8.79 38.96
C ASP A 381 9.88 7.75 38.37
N THR A 382 10.15 7.79 37.07
CA THR A 382 11.05 6.83 36.42
C THR A 382 12.51 7.27 36.55
N THR A 383 13.40 6.32 36.88
CA THR A 383 14.85 6.58 36.99
C THR A 383 15.59 5.95 35.81
N TYR A 384 16.27 6.77 35.03
CA TYR A 384 17.03 6.37 33.85
C TYR A 384 18.53 6.35 34.18
N ALA A 385 19.24 5.29 33.78
CA ALA A 385 20.70 5.27 33.84
C ALA A 385 21.28 6.24 32.80
N ALA A 386 22.28 7.02 33.19
CA ALA A 386 22.99 7.95 32.30
C ALA A 386 24.25 7.32 31.66
N THR A 387 24.70 6.18 32.18
CA THR A 387 25.88 5.45 31.71
C THR A 387 25.66 3.94 31.77
N GLY A 388 26.23 3.18 30.83
CA GLY A 388 26.11 1.72 30.75
C GLY A 388 25.17 1.25 29.64
N ARG A 389 24.94 -0.07 29.55
CA ARG A 389 24.06 -0.67 28.54
C ARG A 389 22.59 -0.32 28.84
N GLY A 390 21.86 0.19 27.87
CA GLY A 390 20.48 0.66 28.05
C GLY A 390 20.35 2.02 28.75
N ALA A 391 21.45 2.78 28.85
CA ALA A 391 21.41 4.15 29.36
C ALA A 391 20.75 5.11 28.38
N VAL A 392 20.03 6.12 28.89
CA VAL A 392 19.41 7.18 28.07
C VAL A 392 20.07 8.52 28.36
N LYS A 393 20.57 9.18 27.31
CA LYS A 393 21.38 10.39 27.42
C LYS A 393 20.54 11.67 27.56
N ILE A 394 19.79 11.75 28.66
CA ILE A 394 18.93 12.90 29.02
C ILE A 394 19.75 14.18 29.27
N ILE A 395 21.00 14.04 29.73
CA ILE A 395 21.95 15.15 29.85
C ILE A 395 23.09 14.89 28.85
N LYS A 396 23.39 15.90 28.03
CA LYS A 396 24.47 15.87 27.03
C LYS A 396 25.81 16.25 27.66
N ASP A 397 26.92 15.96 26.97
CA ASP A 397 28.28 16.14 27.52
C ASP A 397 28.67 17.63 27.73
N ASP A 398 27.92 18.54 27.12
CA ASP A 398 27.99 20.00 27.30
C ASP A 398 27.16 20.51 28.50
N GLY A 399 26.32 19.66 29.09
CA GLY A 399 25.36 20.01 30.15
C GLY A 399 23.96 20.37 29.65
N THR A 400 23.67 20.32 28.35
CA THR A 400 22.33 20.56 27.79
C THR A 400 21.36 19.42 28.17
N ILE A 401 20.11 19.76 28.52
CA ILE A 401 19.06 18.79 28.86
C ILE A 401 18.25 18.46 27.59
N ASP A 402 18.22 17.18 27.20
CA ASP A 402 17.50 16.75 25.99
C ASP A 402 16.02 16.45 26.27
N LEU A 403 15.17 17.46 26.04
CA LEU A 403 13.71 17.35 26.14
C LEU A 403 13.08 16.51 25.02
N SER A 404 13.86 16.04 24.06
CA SER A 404 13.46 15.08 23.02
C SER A 404 13.95 13.65 23.30
N ALA A 405 14.63 13.40 24.42
CA ALA A 405 15.10 12.07 24.79
C ALA A 405 13.97 11.02 24.82
N LYS A 406 14.27 9.83 24.30
CA LYS A 406 13.37 8.69 24.18
C LYS A 406 13.89 7.48 24.97
N ALA A 407 12.97 6.66 25.48
CA ALA A 407 13.22 5.29 25.94
C ALA A 407 12.20 4.38 25.23
N ASN A 408 12.64 3.25 24.68
CA ASN A 408 11.81 2.30 23.92
C ASN A 408 10.92 3.02 22.88
N GLY A 409 11.53 3.82 22.00
CA GLY A 409 10.86 4.66 20.99
C GLY A 409 10.04 5.86 21.52
N LYS A 410 9.60 5.83 22.78
CA LYS A 410 8.64 6.77 23.40
C LYS A 410 9.36 7.93 24.11
N TYR A 411 8.83 9.15 24.00
CA TYR A 411 9.43 10.34 24.62
C TYR A 411 9.34 10.30 26.16
N ILE A 412 10.45 10.64 26.83
CA ILE A 412 10.53 10.63 28.30
C ILE A 412 9.81 11.83 28.95
N PHE A 413 9.75 12.96 28.24
CA PHE A 413 9.07 14.18 28.71
C PHE A 413 7.73 14.34 27.99
N GLU A 414 6.65 14.55 28.73
CA GLU A 414 5.34 14.91 28.16
C GLU A 414 5.35 16.35 27.64
N SER A 415 4.65 16.61 26.53
CA SER A 415 4.55 17.95 25.90
C SER A 415 3.88 18.95 26.85
N GLU A 416 4.39 20.19 26.91
CA GLU A 416 3.87 21.33 27.71
C GLU A 416 3.78 21.12 29.24
N LYS A 417 4.02 19.92 29.74
CA LYS A 417 3.93 19.55 31.15
C LYS A 417 5.21 19.90 31.88
N ALA A 418 5.09 20.61 32.99
CA ALA A 418 6.19 20.83 33.93
C ALA A 418 6.47 19.52 34.70
N ILE A 419 7.66 18.96 34.51
CA ILE A 419 8.09 17.69 35.09
C ILE A 419 9.34 17.92 35.95
N ASN A 420 9.34 17.35 37.15
CA ASN A 420 10.51 17.39 38.04
C ASN A 420 11.57 16.38 37.60
N ILE A 421 12.84 16.80 37.70
CA ILE A 421 14.01 15.95 37.47
C ILE A 421 14.94 15.95 38.68
N SER A 422 15.59 14.82 38.93
CA SER A 422 16.60 14.65 39.97
C SER A 422 17.84 13.99 39.38
N ILE A 423 19.00 14.63 39.49
CA ILE A 423 20.25 14.24 38.85
C ILE A 423 21.22 13.70 39.90
N THR A 424 21.64 12.44 39.72
CA THR A 424 22.56 11.74 40.61
C THR A 424 23.94 11.63 39.96
N ALA A 425 24.94 12.24 40.59
CA ALA A 425 26.34 12.21 40.13
C ALA A 425 27.28 11.64 41.20
N THR A 426 28.23 10.79 40.80
CA THR A 426 29.15 10.13 41.74
C THR A 426 30.05 11.16 42.44
N GLY A 427 30.06 11.16 43.77
CA GLY A 427 30.87 12.07 44.59
C GLY A 427 30.24 13.43 44.87
N TYR A 428 29.08 13.74 44.30
CA TYR A 428 28.36 15.01 44.47
C TYR A 428 27.01 14.82 45.19
N PRO A 429 26.45 15.89 45.79
CA PRO A 429 25.04 15.91 46.19
C PRO A 429 24.12 15.85 44.96
N GLN A 430 22.89 15.35 45.16
CA GLN A 430 21.83 15.36 44.14
C GLN A 430 21.47 16.80 43.73
N VAL A 431 21.16 17.00 42.45
CA VAL A 431 20.65 18.27 41.91
C VAL A 431 19.23 18.05 41.42
N ASP A 432 18.28 18.80 41.98
CA ASP A 432 16.87 18.77 41.59
C ASP A 432 16.51 19.98 40.71
N GLY A 433 15.50 19.83 39.86
CA GLY A 433 14.95 20.91 39.04
C GLY A 433 13.59 20.57 38.44
N THR A 434 13.04 21.50 37.68
CA THR A 434 11.78 21.32 36.93
C THR A 434 12.00 21.78 35.50
N VAL A 435 11.58 20.97 34.52
CA VAL A 435 11.68 21.27 33.09
C VAL A 435 10.32 21.13 32.43
N THR A 436 10.08 21.86 31.34
CA THR A 436 8.86 21.77 30.53
C THR A 436 9.25 21.50 29.09
N ALA A 437 8.73 20.43 28.49
CA ALA A 437 8.98 20.17 27.07
C ALA A 437 8.17 21.12 26.17
N PRO A 438 8.71 21.59 25.03
CA PRO A 438 7.97 22.39 24.07
C PRO A 438 6.83 21.60 23.42
N ILE A 439 5.87 22.31 22.81
CA ILE A 439 4.78 21.74 22.02
C ILE A 439 5.37 20.80 20.95
N ARG A 440 5.01 19.51 21.00
CA ARG A 440 5.35 18.57 19.93
C ARG A 440 4.24 18.52 18.88
N TYR A 441 4.61 18.79 17.64
CA TYR A 441 3.79 18.55 16.46
C TYR A 441 4.19 17.24 15.81
N GLN A 442 3.25 16.61 15.13
CA GLN A 442 3.45 15.44 14.30
C GLN A 442 2.85 15.69 12.92
N TYR A 443 3.49 15.12 11.89
CA TYR A 443 2.95 15.11 10.54
C TYR A 443 2.29 13.74 10.31
N VAL A 444 1.09 13.78 9.75
CA VAL A 444 0.26 12.59 9.50
C VAL A 444 -0.37 12.71 8.12
N LEU A 445 -0.74 11.57 7.54
CA LEU A 445 -1.64 11.50 6.40
C LEU A 445 -3.03 11.17 6.96
N MET A 446 -4.04 11.99 6.71
CA MET A 446 -5.33 11.94 7.42
C MET A 446 -6.51 12.07 6.45
N ASN A 447 -7.59 11.35 6.75
CA ASN A 447 -8.88 11.48 6.07
C ASN A 447 -9.59 12.77 6.53
N ILE A 448 -9.86 13.70 5.60
CA ILE A 448 -10.51 14.99 5.86
C ILE A 448 -11.77 15.09 4.98
N PRO A 449 -12.99 15.20 5.56
CA PRO A 449 -14.23 15.44 4.82
C PRO A 449 -14.13 16.65 3.89
N TYR A 450 -14.80 16.62 2.73
CA TYR A 450 -14.70 17.71 1.75
C TYR A 450 -15.10 19.08 2.31
N GLY A 451 -16.14 19.15 3.16
CA GLY A 451 -16.56 20.38 3.83
C GLY A 451 -15.42 20.99 4.67
N GLU A 452 -14.79 20.19 5.53
CA GLU A 452 -13.66 20.62 6.38
C GLU A 452 -12.40 20.97 5.58
N PHE A 453 -12.13 20.23 4.50
CA PHE A 453 -11.00 20.49 3.60
C PHE A 453 -11.13 21.88 2.94
N TYR A 454 -12.34 22.26 2.50
CA TYR A 454 -12.60 23.52 1.82
C TYR A 454 -13.03 24.69 2.73
N ALA A 455 -13.49 24.44 3.96
CA ALA A 455 -14.09 25.45 4.86
C ALA A 455 -13.26 26.72 5.06
N ASN A 456 -11.93 26.60 5.13
CA ASN A 456 -11.03 27.75 5.26
C ASN A 456 -10.40 28.20 3.92
N GLU A 457 -10.64 27.49 2.81
CA GLU A 457 -10.04 27.80 1.50
C GLU A 457 -10.86 28.81 0.68
N LEU A 458 -12.18 28.66 0.65
CA LEU A 458 -13.06 29.39 -0.27
C LEU A 458 -13.34 30.82 0.20
N GLU A 459 -13.30 31.80 -0.70
CA GLU A 459 -13.77 33.15 -0.45
C GLU A 459 -15.24 33.35 -0.89
N ASN A 460 -16.04 33.95 0.00
CA ASN A 460 -17.41 34.44 -0.21
C ASN A 460 -18.46 33.43 -0.70
N ASN A 461 -18.24 32.12 -0.48
CA ASN A 461 -19.24 31.08 -0.68
C ASN A 461 -19.52 30.35 0.65
N GLU A 462 -20.75 30.45 1.15
CA GLU A 462 -21.17 29.88 2.45
C GLU A 462 -21.88 28.51 2.30
N VAL A 463 -21.99 27.95 1.09
CA VAL A 463 -22.59 26.62 0.87
C VAL A 463 -21.53 25.55 1.10
N GLU A 464 -21.78 24.60 2.02
CA GLU A 464 -20.85 23.52 2.34
C GLU A 464 -20.58 22.60 1.14
N VAL A 465 -19.43 21.94 1.15
CA VAL A 465 -18.91 21.12 0.05
C VAL A 465 -19.08 19.64 0.40
N ASP A 466 -20.30 19.13 0.23
CA ASP A 466 -20.72 17.79 0.67
C ASP A 466 -20.04 16.62 -0.06
N ALA A 467 -20.08 15.44 0.58
CA ALA A 467 -19.73 14.15 -0.02
C ALA A 467 -20.50 13.86 -1.32
N VAL A 468 -19.88 13.13 -2.26
CA VAL A 468 -20.43 12.92 -3.61
C VAL A 468 -20.98 11.51 -3.80
N SER A 469 -22.20 11.38 -4.34
CA SER A 469 -22.80 10.08 -4.66
C SER A 469 -22.28 9.48 -5.97
N SER A 470 -22.09 8.16 -6.01
CA SER A 470 -21.69 7.44 -7.23
C SER A 470 -22.76 6.44 -7.69
N ALA A 471 -23.02 6.37 -9.00
CA ALA A 471 -24.01 5.44 -9.57
C ALA A 471 -23.58 3.96 -9.57
N THR A 472 -22.33 3.64 -9.22
CA THR A 472 -21.81 2.26 -9.20
C THR A 472 -20.72 2.06 -8.16
N ALA A 473 -20.88 1.06 -7.28
CA ALA A 473 -19.79 0.60 -6.39
C ALA A 473 -18.50 0.20 -7.16
N ASN A 474 -18.65 -0.30 -8.39
CA ASN A 474 -17.51 -0.60 -9.27
C ASN A 474 -16.70 0.62 -9.75
N THR A 475 -17.18 1.85 -9.53
CA THR A 475 -16.36 3.07 -9.73
C THR A 475 -15.62 3.52 -8.47
N THR A 476 -16.17 3.29 -7.27
CA THR A 476 -15.48 3.56 -5.99
C THR A 476 -14.39 2.52 -5.70
N HIS A 477 -14.60 1.23 -6.03
CA HIS A 477 -13.65 0.12 -5.82
C HIS A 477 -12.24 0.24 -6.44
N LYS A 478 -11.97 1.24 -7.31
CA LYS A 478 -10.79 1.26 -8.18
C LYS A 478 -9.59 2.09 -7.67
N ALA A 479 -9.30 2.08 -6.37
CA ALA A 479 -8.18 2.84 -5.79
C ALA A 479 -6.80 2.53 -6.40
N SER A 480 -6.57 1.31 -6.89
CA SER A 480 -5.33 0.92 -7.56
C SER A 480 -5.16 1.54 -8.97
N ASP A 481 -6.26 1.96 -9.62
CA ASP A 481 -6.20 2.75 -10.85
C ASP A 481 -6.07 4.24 -10.49
N LYS A 482 -4.84 4.76 -10.46
CA LYS A 482 -4.49 6.17 -10.19
C LYS A 482 -5.34 7.25 -10.88
N LEU A 483 -6.06 6.91 -11.95
CA LEU A 483 -6.75 7.87 -12.84
C LEU A 483 -8.03 8.50 -12.25
N TYR A 484 -8.71 7.87 -11.29
CA TYR A 484 -10.11 8.26 -10.97
C TYR A 484 -10.37 8.75 -9.54
N SER A 485 -9.74 8.16 -8.52
CA SER A 485 -10.06 8.45 -7.10
C SER A 485 -8.82 8.50 -6.18
N ALA A 486 -7.61 8.59 -6.75
CA ALA A 486 -6.39 8.76 -5.98
C ALA A 486 -6.45 10.01 -5.10
N GLY A 487 -6.01 9.90 -3.85
CA GLY A 487 -6.07 10.99 -2.86
C GLY A 487 -7.47 11.28 -2.28
N SER A 488 -8.50 10.50 -2.64
CA SER A 488 -9.84 10.56 -2.05
C SER A 488 -10.16 9.29 -1.25
N TYR A 489 -11.00 9.42 -0.23
CA TYR A 489 -11.46 8.28 0.57
C TYR A 489 -12.99 8.18 0.61
N HIS A 490 -13.43 6.96 0.92
CA HIS A 490 -14.78 6.62 1.33
C HIS A 490 -14.69 5.61 2.48
N TYR A 491 -15.77 5.44 3.24
CA TYR A 491 -15.96 4.29 4.14
C TYR A 491 -17.16 3.42 3.75
N ASP A 492 -18.01 3.89 2.84
CA ASP A 492 -19.02 3.09 2.17
C ASP A 492 -18.94 3.29 0.65
N LEU A 493 -19.21 2.23 -0.10
CA LEU A 493 -18.98 2.18 -1.54
C LEU A 493 -19.95 3.05 -2.37
N THR A 494 -20.91 3.74 -1.74
CA THR A 494 -21.92 4.54 -2.45
C THR A 494 -21.51 6.00 -2.66
N GLN A 495 -20.61 6.53 -1.82
CA GLN A 495 -20.17 7.93 -1.84
C GLN A 495 -18.64 8.08 -1.76
N ILE A 496 -18.14 9.30 -1.95
CA ILE A 496 -16.77 9.72 -1.61
C ILE A 496 -16.87 10.87 -0.61
N ASN A 497 -16.30 10.66 0.59
CA ASN A 497 -16.49 11.51 1.76
C ASN A 497 -15.57 12.74 1.76
N GLY A 498 -14.35 12.58 1.24
CA GLY A 498 -13.34 13.63 1.27
C GLY A 498 -12.00 13.20 0.72
N VAL A 499 -10.93 13.81 1.23
CA VAL A 499 -9.56 13.63 0.77
C VAL A 499 -8.68 12.99 1.84
N THR A 500 -7.70 12.20 1.41
CA THR A 500 -6.62 11.70 2.27
C THR A 500 -5.41 12.60 2.06
N TYR A 501 -5.18 13.54 2.98
CA TYR A 501 -4.26 14.68 2.78
C TYR A 501 -3.26 14.84 3.93
N PRO A 502 -2.04 15.38 3.70
CA PRO A 502 -1.08 15.58 4.77
C PRO A 502 -1.51 16.68 5.76
N VAL A 503 -1.39 16.39 7.04
CA VAL A 503 -1.81 17.24 8.16
C VAL A 503 -0.68 17.40 9.17
N LYS A 504 -0.51 18.61 9.66
CA LYS A 504 0.28 18.94 10.86
C LYS A 504 -0.67 19.09 12.05
N ALA A 505 -0.57 18.20 13.02
CA ALA A 505 -1.36 18.23 14.26
C ALA A 505 -0.44 18.35 15.49
N LYS A 506 -1.00 18.72 16.66
CA LYS A 506 -0.28 18.51 17.93
C LYS A 506 -0.31 17.01 18.26
N ALA A 507 0.75 16.48 18.85
CA ALA A 507 0.81 15.06 19.26
C ALA A 507 -0.12 14.71 20.44
N GLU A 508 -0.74 15.70 21.08
CA GLU A 508 -1.79 15.51 22.08
C GLU A 508 -3.16 15.38 21.40
N ASP A 509 -3.52 16.34 20.54
CA ASP A 509 -4.75 16.35 19.75
C ASP A 509 -4.97 15.06 18.93
N LEU A 510 -3.88 14.40 18.49
CA LEU A 510 -3.94 13.13 17.74
C LEU A 510 -4.46 11.92 18.56
N LYS A 511 -4.48 11.99 19.90
CA LYS A 511 -4.90 10.86 20.74
C LYS A 511 -6.41 10.60 20.73
N ASP A 512 -7.19 11.59 20.31
CA ASP A 512 -8.65 11.49 20.20
C ASP A 512 -9.10 10.84 18.87
N PHE A 513 -8.15 10.49 17.99
CA PHE A 513 -8.39 9.92 16.66
C PHE A 513 -7.76 8.51 16.52
N THR A 514 -8.23 7.75 15.52
CA THR A 514 -7.72 6.41 15.22
C THR A 514 -6.46 6.46 14.36
N ALA A 515 -5.37 5.89 14.86
CA ALA A 515 -4.16 5.62 14.07
C ALA A 515 -4.26 4.30 13.29
N VAL A 516 -3.59 4.21 12.14
CA VAL A 516 -3.37 2.96 11.38
C VAL A 516 -1.88 2.70 11.13
N GLU A 517 -1.52 1.43 10.93
CA GLU A 517 -0.14 0.97 10.76
C GLU A 517 0.37 1.08 9.31
N SER A 518 -0.52 1.11 8.31
CA SER A 518 -0.21 1.40 6.90
C SER A 518 -0.98 2.60 6.38
N SER A 519 -0.39 3.37 5.45
CA SER A 519 -1.09 4.42 4.71
C SER A 519 -2.25 3.87 3.86
N ASP A 520 -2.18 2.60 3.47
CA ASP A 520 -3.19 1.95 2.64
C ASP A 520 -4.48 1.66 3.43
N ASP A 521 -4.37 1.51 4.76
CA ASP A 521 -5.50 1.27 5.69
C ASP A 521 -6.37 2.51 5.93
N LEU A 522 -6.00 3.67 5.38
CA LEU A 522 -6.82 4.88 5.37
C LEU A 522 -8.00 4.79 4.40
N TYR A 523 -7.90 3.93 3.39
CA TYR A 523 -8.94 3.72 2.39
C TYR A 523 -9.99 2.72 2.91
N GLN A 524 -11.28 2.95 2.61
CA GLN A 524 -12.42 2.25 3.25
C GLN A 524 -12.49 2.45 4.77
N ASN A 525 -12.04 3.62 5.24
CA ASN A 525 -11.95 3.95 6.66
C ASN A 525 -12.56 5.32 6.97
N GLN A 526 -12.90 5.54 8.24
CA GLN A 526 -13.71 6.68 8.69
C GLN A 526 -12.99 8.03 8.56
N ASP A 527 -13.74 9.10 8.77
CA ASP A 527 -13.23 10.47 8.85
C ASP A 527 -12.19 10.59 9.97
N HIS A 528 -11.19 11.46 9.77
CA HIS A 528 -10.09 11.78 10.71
C HIS A 528 -9.16 10.63 11.12
N VAL A 529 -9.35 9.42 10.58
CA VAL A 529 -8.37 8.32 10.70
C VAL A 529 -7.05 8.75 10.06
N TYR A 530 -5.92 8.38 10.69
CA TYR A 530 -4.60 8.89 10.29
C TYR A 530 -3.45 7.87 10.33
N TYR A 531 -2.47 8.06 9.46
CA TYR A 531 -1.19 7.35 9.41
C TYR A 531 -0.05 8.32 9.74
N ILE A 532 0.96 7.90 10.51
CA ILE A 532 2.07 8.77 10.92
C ILE A 532 3.11 8.87 9.80
N LEU A 533 3.42 10.10 9.37
CA LEU A 533 4.50 10.34 8.42
C LEU A 533 5.85 10.36 9.15
N SER A 534 6.84 9.68 8.57
CA SER A 534 8.24 9.67 9.04
C SER A 534 8.96 11.01 8.82
N GLU A 535 8.54 11.76 7.80
CA GLU A 535 9.16 13.02 7.37
C GLU A 535 8.14 14.17 7.28
N LYS A 536 8.63 15.41 7.17
CA LYS A 536 7.78 16.59 6.94
C LYS A 536 7.33 16.59 5.45
N PRO A 537 6.03 16.57 5.14
CA PRO A 537 5.54 16.77 3.77
C PRO A 537 5.75 18.22 3.30
N GLU A 538 5.96 18.41 1.99
CA GLU A 538 6.20 19.74 1.41
C GLU A 538 4.97 20.66 1.45
N TYR A 539 3.77 20.07 1.47
CA TYR A 539 2.47 20.73 1.58
C TYR A 539 1.63 20.00 2.64
N TYR A 540 0.91 20.75 3.48
CA TYR A 540 0.03 20.19 4.51
C TYR A 540 -1.02 21.20 4.98
N LYS A 541 -2.13 20.72 5.55
CA LYS A 541 -3.04 21.55 6.36
C LYS A 541 -2.63 21.49 7.83
N THR A 542 -2.86 22.55 8.60
CA THR A 542 -2.65 22.53 10.06
C THR A 542 -3.98 22.26 10.75
N LEU A 543 -4.05 21.18 11.54
CA LEU A 543 -5.20 20.87 12.39
C LEU A 543 -5.13 21.73 13.67
N THR A 544 -6.27 22.33 14.01
CA THR A 544 -6.51 22.97 15.31
C THR A 544 -7.79 22.40 15.90
N SER A 545 -7.65 21.71 17.04
CA SER A 545 -8.77 21.31 17.90
C SER A 545 -8.89 22.29 19.07
N GLU A 546 -10.04 22.95 19.20
CA GLU A 546 -10.37 23.78 20.37
C GLU A 546 -11.79 23.44 20.86
N ASN A 547 -11.91 23.06 22.14
CA ASN A 547 -13.18 22.67 22.79
C ASN A 547 -13.93 21.49 22.14
N GLY A 548 -13.28 20.71 21.27
CA GLY A 548 -13.89 19.64 20.48
C GLY A 548 -14.43 20.07 19.12
N GLU A 549 -14.22 21.33 18.73
CA GLU A 549 -14.44 21.81 17.36
C GLU A 549 -13.12 21.69 16.57
N LEU A 550 -13.18 21.07 15.40
CA LEU A 550 -12.03 20.80 14.55
C LEU A 550 -11.97 21.83 13.42
N SER A 551 -10.77 22.30 13.10
CA SER A 551 -10.55 23.19 11.96
C SER A 551 -9.20 22.91 11.28
N PHE A 552 -9.23 22.91 9.95
CA PHE A 552 -8.05 22.73 9.11
C PHE A 552 -7.73 24.04 8.38
N SER A 553 -6.48 24.48 8.44
CA SER A 553 -6.03 25.73 7.78
C SER A 553 -6.18 25.69 6.26
N LYS A 554 -5.96 26.84 5.58
CA LYS A 554 -5.52 26.83 4.18
C LYS A 554 -4.27 25.96 4.02
N VAL A 555 -4.03 25.38 2.84
CA VAL A 555 -2.80 24.62 2.54
C VAL A 555 -1.56 25.46 2.85
N VAL A 556 -0.64 24.90 3.63
CA VAL A 556 0.65 25.47 4.00
C VAL A 556 1.74 24.75 3.20
N THR A 557 2.55 25.50 2.47
CA THR A 557 3.76 25.00 1.80
C THR A 557 4.84 26.07 1.81
N ASP A 558 6.10 25.65 1.70
CA ASP A 558 7.26 26.53 1.51
C ASP A 558 7.65 26.67 0.01
N GLN A 559 6.94 25.97 -0.89
CA GLN A 559 7.16 26.01 -2.35
C GLN A 559 6.39 27.16 -3.02
N GLU A 560 6.90 27.69 -4.14
CA GLU A 560 6.14 28.58 -5.03
C GLU A 560 5.15 27.75 -5.88
N ALA A 561 3.95 28.29 -6.13
CA ALA A 561 2.93 27.61 -6.94
C ALA A 561 3.36 27.53 -8.43
N THR A 562 2.96 26.46 -9.12
CA THR A 562 3.19 26.35 -10.57
C THR A 562 2.10 27.12 -11.32
N GLU A 563 2.42 28.35 -11.75
CA GLU A 563 1.52 29.20 -12.54
C GLU A 563 1.40 28.72 -14.01
N TYR A 564 0.16 28.61 -14.50
CA TYR A 564 -0.18 28.56 -15.92
C TYR A 564 -1.11 29.71 -16.29
N LYS A 565 -0.96 30.22 -17.52
CA LYS A 565 -1.92 31.14 -18.12
C LYS A 565 -2.41 30.58 -19.45
N ILE A 566 -3.72 30.37 -19.58
CA ILE A 566 -4.32 29.73 -20.76
C ILE A 566 -5.47 30.55 -21.34
N ASP A 567 -5.72 30.34 -22.63
CA ASP A 567 -6.96 30.73 -23.31
C ASP A 567 -7.75 29.46 -23.58
N THR A 568 -9.05 29.46 -23.27
CA THR A 568 -9.93 28.27 -23.34
C THR A 568 -11.38 28.71 -23.44
N THR A 569 -12.30 27.80 -23.79
CA THR A 569 -13.75 28.08 -23.89
C THR A 569 -14.54 27.37 -22.79
N LEU A 570 -15.64 27.99 -22.35
CA LEU A 570 -16.65 27.37 -21.50
C LEU A 570 -17.64 26.60 -22.39
N ASN A 571 -17.71 25.28 -22.23
CA ASN A 571 -18.61 24.43 -22.99
C ASN A 571 -19.95 24.29 -22.24
N THR A 572 -21.06 24.28 -23.00
CA THR A 572 -22.44 24.36 -22.48
C THR A 572 -23.39 23.29 -23.05
N ASN A 573 -22.91 22.48 -24.01
CA ASN A 573 -23.58 21.31 -24.57
C ASN A 573 -22.74 20.06 -24.23
N VAL A 574 -22.84 19.63 -22.97
CA VAL A 574 -21.81 18.88 -22.25
C VAL A 574 -22.36 17.61 -21.59
N LYS A 575 -21.47 16.72 -21.11
CA LYS A 575 -21.86 15.39 -20.60
C LYS A 575 -21.81 15.26 -19.09
N HIS A 576 -21.10 16.16 -18.42
CA HIS A 576 -20.73 16.05 -17.02
C HIS A 576 -21.40 17.09 -16.10
N GLY A 577 -22.32 17.90 -16.63
CA GLY A 577 -23.05 18.91 -15.87
C GLY A 577 -23.82 19.86 -16.78
N ASP A 578 -24.02 21.10 -16.33
CA ASP A 578 -24.53 22.20 -17.15
C ASP A 578 -23.40 22.97 -17.87
N TYR A 579 -22.18 22.90 -17.33
CA TYR A 579 -20.97 23.52 -17.88
C TYR A 579 -19.77 22.58 -17.78
N GLU A 580 -18.81 22.75 -18.68
CA GLU A 580 -17.58 21.95 -18.76
C GLU A 580 -16.41 22.80 -19.29
N LEU A 581 -15.21 22.61 -18.74
CA LEU A 581 -13.96 23.23 -19.18
C LEU A 581 -12.97 22.13 -19.57
N THR A 582 -12.45 22.16 -20.80
CA THR A 582 -11.59 21.10 -21.36
C THR A 582 -10.20 21.65 -21.68
N MET A 583 -9.20 21.36 -20.84
CA MET A 583 -7.94 22.13 -20.81
C MET A 583 -6.68 21.29 -21.06
N SER A 584 -5.82 21.78 -21.96
CA SER A 584 -4.57 21.13 -22.38
C SER A 584 -3.35 22.03 -22.15
N GLY A 585 -2.19 21.43 -21.90
CA GLY A 585 -0.91 22.15 -21.77
C GLY A 585 -0.51 22.52 -20.33
N LEU A 586 -1.26 22.04 -19.34
CA LEU A 586 -1.06 22.28 -17.90
C LEU A 586 0.01 21.37 -17.27
N GLY A 587 1.04 21.01 -18.06
CA GLY A 587 2.16 20.17 -17.64
C GLY A 587 1.76 18.91 -16.87
N VAL A 588 2.21 18.81 -15.62
CA VAL A 588 1.96 17.67 -14.74
C VAL A 588 0.46 17.43 -14.45
N LEU A 589 -0.38 18.47 -14.48
CA LEU A 589 -1.81 18.30 -14.21
C LEU A 589 -2.51 17.43 -15.29
N ASN A 590 -2.01 17.47 -16.53
CA ASN A 590 -2.44 16.57 -17.62
C ASN A 590 -1.79 15.16 -17.55
N SER A 591 -0.84 14.90 -16.64
CA SER A 591 -0.23 13.57 -16.46
C SER A 591 -1.17 12.62 -15.73
N ASN A 592 -1.35 11.38 -16.23
CA ASN A 592 -2.21 10.38 -15.58
C ASN A 592 -1.68 9.90 -14.21
N ASP A 593 -0.41 10.15 -13.90
CA ASP A 593 0.25 9.71 -12.66
C ASP A 593 0.10 10.67 -11.48
N THR A 594 -0.29 11.92 -11.75
CA THR A 594 -0.43 13.03 -10.79
C THR A 594 -1.80 12.99 -10.10
N THR A 595 -1.77 12.79 -8.79
CA THR A 595 -2.92 12.85 -7.88
C THR A 595 -3.44 14.28 -7.79
N VAL A 596 -4.76 14.46 -7.79
CA VAL A 596 -5.42 15.76 -7.56
C VAL A 596 -6.39 15.60 -6.41
N TYR A 597 -6.03 16.13 -5.24
CA TYR A 597 -6.84 16.02 -4.02
C TYR A 597 -8.10 16.88 -4.13
N GLY A 598 -7.97 18.08 -4.69
CA GLY A 598 -9.06 19.02 -4.88
C GLY A 598 -8.68 20.18 -5.78
N THR A 599 -9.69 20.95 -6.19
CA THR A 599 -9.55 22.14 -7.03
C THR A 599 -10.53 23.21 -6.56
N ILE A 600 -10.10 24.47 -6.52
CA ILE A 600 -10.92 25.64 -6.24
C ILE A 600 -11.10 26.39 -7.56
N LEU A 601 -12.33 26.52 -8.06
CA LEU A 601 -12.64 27.35 -9.22
C LEU A 601 -12.87 28.80 -8.76
N HIS A 602 -12.06 29.73 -9.27
CA HIS A 602 -12.11 31.15 -8.91
C HIS A 602 -13.02 31.91 -9.86
N THR A 603 -13.94 32.71 -9.31
CA THR A 603 -14.81 33.59 -10.11
C THR A 603 -14.86 35.00 -9.55
N THR A 604 -15.32 35.96 -10.37
CA THR A 604 -15.66 37.31 -9.95
C THR A 604 -17.14 37.57 -10.20
N ASN A 605 -17.86 38.02 -9.18
CA ASN A 605 -19.30 38.27 -9.24
C ASN A 605 -19.64 39.60 -9.94
N LYS A 606 -20.95 39.84 -10.17
CA LYS A 606 -21.48 41.07 -10.79
C LYS A 606 -21.19 42.37 -9.99
N ALA A 607 -20.65 42.29 -8.76
CA ALA A 607 -20.18 43.43 -7.95
C ALA A 607 -18.66 43.66 -8.01
N GLY A 608 -17.88 42.71 -8.55
CA GLY A 608 -16.41 42.75 -8.61
C GLY A 608 -15.71 42.08 -7.43
N GLU A 609 -16.41 41.22 -6.69
CA GLU A 609 -15.88 40.46 -5.55
C GLU A 609 -15.53 39.03 -5.98
N THR A 610 -14.45 38.45 -5.44
CA THR A 610 -14.10 37.04 -5.64
C THR A 610 -15.16 36.14 -5.04
N VAL A 611 -15.57 35.08 -5.75
CA VAL A 611 -16.38 33.99 -5.20
C VAL A 611 -15.80 32.67 -5.67
N ASP A 612 -15.45 31.80 -4.72
CA ASP A 612 -14.77 30.53 -4.96
C ASP A 612 -15.69 29.31 -4.82
N TYR A 613 -15.35 28.24 -5.53
CA TYR A 613 -16.14 27.01 -5.58
C TYR A 613 -15.26 25.77 -5.44
N GLY A 614 -15.55 24.92 -4.46
CA GLY A 614 -14.85 23.65 -4.24
C GLY A 614 -15.29 22.60 -5.27
N MET A 615 -14.34 22.02 -6.00
CA MET A 615 -14.55 20.97 -6.99
C MET A 615 -14.12 19.62 -6.43
N ARG A 616 -14.98 18.61 -6.53
CA ARG A 616 -14.78 17.29 -5.93
C ARG A 616 -14.35 16.26 -6.97
N VAL A 617 -13.57 15.27 -6.54
CA VAL A 617 -13.08 14.19 -7.42
C VAL A 617 -14.27 13.28 -7.79
N VAL A 618 -14.24 12.67 -8.97
CA VAL A 618 -15.34 11.87 -9.58
C VAL A 618 -16.62 12.65 -9.94
N GLU A 619 -17.04 13.68 -9.21
CA GLU A 619 -18.19 14.52 -9.59
C GLU A 619 -17.80 15.70 -10.50
N ASN A 620 -16.71 16.42 -10.19
CA ASN A 620 -16.35 17.64 -10.91
C ASN A 620 -15.02 17.56 -11.65
N ILE A 621 -14.04 16.85 -11.09
CA ILE A 621 -12.69 16.73 -11.64
C ILE A 621 -12.62 15.43 -12.47
N PHE A 622 -12.47 15.57 -13.79
CA PHE A 622 -12.43 14.46 -14.74
C PHE A 622 -11.07 14.36 -15.44
N LYS A 623 -10.54 13.13 -15.53
CA LYS A 623 -9.16 12.87 -15.95
C LYS A 623 -8.99 11.49 -16.59
N LYS A 624 -9.41 11.33 -17.86
CA LYS A 624 -9.40 10.04 -18.56
C LYS A 624 -8.55 10.06 -19.85
N LYS A 625 -7.22 9.87 -19.70
CA LYS A 625 -6.26 9.76 -20.83
C LYS A 625 -6.45 10.86 -21.89
N GLY A 626 -6.49 12.12 -21.44
CA GLY A 626 -6.85 13.25 -22.29
C GLY A 626 -6.54 14.60 -21.61
N PRO A 627 -7.23 15.69 -21.99
CA PRO A 627 -7.16 16.96 -21.30
C PRO A 627 -7.61 16.85 -19.82
N PHE A 628 -7.33 17.89 -19.05
CA PHE A 628 -7.85 18.06 -17.69
C PHE A 628 -9.24 18.71 -17.81
N GLU A 629 -10.25 18.07 -17.25
CA GLU A 629 -11.66 18.43 -17.45
C GLU A 629 -12.30 18.82 -16.10
N LEU A 630 -12.97 19.97 -16.06
CA LEU A 630 -13.77 20.42 -14.91
C LEU A 630 -15.23 20.57 -15.34
N GLY A 631 -16.15 19.85 -14.70
CA GLY A 631 -17.60 19.90 -14.98
C GLY A 631 -18.43 20.17 -13.74
N TRP A 632 -19.55 20.88 -13.88
CA TRP A 632 -20.48 21.15 -12.78
C TRP A 632 -21.90 21.44 -13.26
N SER A 633 -22.88 21.22 -12.39
CA SER A 633 -24.29 21.56 -12.59
C SER A 633 -24.66 22.80 -11.77
N SER A 634 -25.51 23.66 -12.33
CA SER A 634 -26.14 24.78 -11.62
C SER A 634 -27.65 24.56 -11.46
N GLY A 635 -28.06 23.30 -11.34
CA GLY A 635 -29.43 22.91 -11.00
C GLY A 635 -30.35 22.67 -12.18
N LEU A 636 -29.86 22.77 -13.41
CA LEU A 636 -30.63 22.43 -14.61
C LEU A 636 -30.48 20.92 -14.90
N MET A 637 -29.24 20.40 -14.91
CA MET A 637 -28.95 18.97 -14.87
C MET A 637 -28.90 18.47 -13.43
N LYS A 638 -30.02 17.98 -12.88
CA LYS A 638 -30.07 17.45 -11.50
C LYS A 638 -29.62 15.99 -11.36
N VAL A 639 -29.56 15.26 -12.47
CA VAL A 639 -29.14 13.86 -12.54
C VAL A 639 -28.14 13.72 -13.68
N GLY A 640 -26.95 13.22 -13.37
CA GLY A 640 -25.87 13.01 -14.33
C GLY A 640 -26.04 11.75 -15.17
N ASN A 641 -25.17 11.57 -16.16
CA ASN A 641 -25.11 10.33 -16.95
C ASN A 641 -24.95 9.10 -16.04
N LYS A 642 -25.75 8.06 -16.31
CA LYS A 642 -25.93 6.84 -15.48
C LYS A 642 -26.69 7.00 -14.14
N GLY A 643 -27.21 8.18 -13.82
CA GLY A 643 -28.14 8.34 -12.68
C GLY A 643 -27.53 8.81 -11.37
N CYS A 644 -26.28 9.31 -11.35
CA CYS A 644 -25.77 10.02 -10.17
C CYS A 644 -26.64 11.26 -9.87
N THR A 645 -26.95 11.52 -8.61
CA THR A 645 -27.45 12.85 -8.20
C THR A 645 -26.28 13.81 -8.21
N LEU A 646 -26.44 15.00 -8.80
CA LEU A 646 -25.41 16.05 -8.81
C LEU A 646 -25.68 17.06 -7.70
N SER A 647 -24.64 17.41 -6.93
CA SER A 647 -24.65 18.41 -5.85
C SER A 647 -24.57 19.82 -6.42
N TYR A 648 -25.65 20.26 -7.07
CA TYR A 648 -25.68 21.53 -7.80
C TYR A 648 -25.75 22.78 -6.91
N GLU A 649 -26.21 22.66 -5.66
CA GLU A 649 -26.54 23.81 -4.79
C GLU A 649 -25.31 24.67 -4.46
N HIS A 650 -24.13 24.06 -4.36
CA HIS A 650 -22.86 24.78 -4.18
C HIS A 650 -22.49 25.68 -5.38
N TYR A 651 -22.95 25.37 -6.59
CA TYR A 651 -22.60 26.08 -7.83
C TYR A 651 -23.73 26.93 -8.42
N GLU A 652 -24.96 26.92 -7.87
CA GLU A 652 -26.08 27.74 -8.39
C GLU A 652 -25.75 29.23 -8.47
N SER A 653 -25.01 29.75 -7.48
CA SER A 653 -24.60 31.15 -7.39
C SER A 653 -23.55 31.57 -8.43
N MET A 654 -23.00 30.63 -9.20
CA MET A 654 -21.99 30.90 -10.23
C MET A 654 -22.61 31.50 -11.51
N ILE A 655 -23.92 31.34 -11.73
CA ILE A 655 -24.60 31.84 -12.93
C ILE A 655 -24.48 33.38 -13.01
N GLY A 656 -23.86 33.85 -14.09
CA GLY A 656 -23.60 35.26 -14.34
C GLY A 656 -22.36 35.83 -13.66
N ASN A 657 -21.54 35.00 -13.00
CA ASN A 657 -20.19 35.36 -12.59
C ASN A 657 -19.21 35.16 -13.77
N THR A 658 -17.99 35.69 -13.65
CA THR A 658 -16.91 35.45 -14.61
C THR A 658 -15.83 34.59 -13.96
N ILE A 659 -15.59 33.39 -14.48
CA ILE A 659 -14.51 32.51 -14.04
C ILE A 659 -13.18 33.14 -14.42
N THR A 660 -12.29 33.34 -13.46
CA THR A 660 -10.97 33.96 -13.64
C THR A 660 -9.84 32.94 -13.71
N GLY A 661 -10.04 31.75 -13.14
CA GLY A 661 -9.03 30.71 -13.06
C GLY A 661 -9.40 29.58 -12.11
N PHE A 662 -8.42 28.75 -11.73
CA PHE A 662 -8.55 27.78 -10.64
C PHE A 662 -7.21 27.51 -9.94
N THR A 663 -7.27 27.04 -8.69
CA THR A 663 -6.14 26.47 -7.95
C THR A 663 -6.37 24.98 -7.75
N ALA A 664 -5.41 24.13 -8.12
CA ALA A 664 -5.46 22.68 -7.91
C ALA A 664 -4.38 22.24 -6.90
N TYR A 665 -4.76 21.39 -5.94
CA TYR A 665 -3.84 20.79 -4.98
C TYR A 665 -3.48 19.36 -5.42
N THR A 666 -2.19 19.12 -5.62
CA THR A 666 -1.69 17.87 -6.22
C THR A 666 -0.58 17.22 -5.40
N ASP A 667 -0.22 15.98 -5.73
CA ASP A 667 0.95 15.31 -5.17
C ASP A 667 2.30 15.97 -5.56
N HIS A 668 2.28 16.89 -6.52
CA HIS A 668 3.39 17.78 -6.90
C HIS A 668 3.22 19.22 -6.37
N GLY A 669 2.36 19.44 -5.37
CA GLY A 669 2.11 20.75 -4.77
C GLY A 669 0.97 21.54 -5.44
N THR A 670 1.00 22.86 -5.31
CA THR A 670 -0.07 23.76 -5.76
C THR A 670 0.14 24.21 -7.21
N ILE A 671 -0.92 24.15 -8.02
CA ILE A 671 -0.95 24.60 -9.40
C ILE A 671 -2.02 25.69 -9.54
N GLU A 672 -1.61 26.89 -9.97
CA GLU A 672 -2.52 28.02 -10.20
C GLU A 672 -2.70 28.23 -11.70
N VAL A 673 -3.94 28.36 -12.17
CA VAL A 673 -4.27 28.54 -13.59
C VAL A 673 -5.12 29.78 -13.77
N THR A 674 -4.61 30.77 -14.51
CA THR A 674 -5.34 32.00 -14.86
C THR A 674 -5.86 31.95 -16.29
N PHE A 675 -7.11 32.36 -16.51
CA PHE A 675 -7.71 32.45 -17.84
C PHE A 675 -7.47 33.84 -18.45
N GLU A 676 -6.96 33.91 -19.69
CA GLU A 676 -6.50 35.16 -20.33
C GLU A 676 -7.55 36.28 -20.37
N ASN A 677 -8.79 35.90 -20.67
CA ASN A 677 -9.90 36.81 -20.97
C ASN A 677 -11.03 36.79 -19.91
N GLY A 678 -10.99 35.81 -19.00
CA GLY A 678 -12.13 35.45 -18.13
C GLY A 678 -13.27 34.76 -18.91
N LEU A 679 -14.01 33.86 -18.26
CA LEU A 679 -15.09 33.08 -18.87
C LEU A 679 -16.41 33.36 -18.17
N TYR A 680 -17.31 34.09 -18.83
CA TYR A 680 -18.63 34.39 -18.29
C TYR A 680 -19.51 33.13 -18.25
N VAL A 681 -20.21 32.90 -17.15
CA VAL A 681 -21.15 31.77 -16.99
C VAL A 681 -22.55 32.24 -17.40
N PRO A 682 -23.09 31.81 -18.56
CA PRO A 682 -24.34 32.36 -19.09
C PRO A 682 -25.60 31.91 -18.34
N GLU A 683 -26.69 32.66 -18.49
CA GLU A 683 -28.04 32.34 -18.02
C GLU A 683 -28.76 31.45 -19.06
N LYS A 684 -29.46 30.38 -18.64
CA LYS A 684 -30.29 29.53 -19.53
C LYS A 684 -31.78 29.89 -19.40
N PHE A 685 -32.56 29.74 -20.47
CA PHE A 685 -34.00 30.01 -20.48
C PHE A 685 -34.80 28.95 -21.25
N GLU A 686 -36.10 28.85 -20.95
CA GLU A 686 -37.07 28.05 -21.72
C GLU A 686 -37.42 28.80 -23.02
N GLY A 687 -37.09 28.22 -24.18
CA GLY A 687 -37.22 28.88 -25.50
C GLY A 687 -36.12 28.50 -26.52
N ALA A 688 -35.13 27.72 -26.09
CA ALA A 688 -33.97 27.29 -26.88
C ALA A 688 -34.26 26.27 -28.01
N ASP A 689 -35.36 25.50 -27.93
CA ASP A 689 -35.60 24.32 -28.78
C ASP A 689 -36.19 24.66 -30.16
N PHE A 690 -35.52 25.54 -30.90
CA PHE A 690 -35.96 26.00 -32.21
C PHE A 690 -35.65 25.02 -33.35
N LYS A 691 -36.48 25.06 -34.39
CA LYS A 691 -36.38 24.20 -35.59
C LYS A 691 -36.54 25.01 -36.87
N ILE A 692 -35.75 24.66 -37.88
CA ILE A 692 -35.85 25.18 -39.24
C ILE A 692 -36.31 24.01 -40.12
N ALA A 693 -37.24 24.26 -41.04
CA ALA A 693 -37.67 23.27 -42.02
C ALA A 693 -36.76 23.29 -43.27
N ASP A 694 -36.54 22.13 -43.87
CA ASP A 694 -35.78 22.00 -45.11
C ASP A 694 -36.44 22.80 -46.26
N ALA A 695 -35.63 23.37 -47.16
CA ALA A 695 -36.08 24.35 -48.15
C ALA A 695 -35.37 24.22 -49.51
N SER A 696 -35.89 24.88 -50.55
CA SER A 696 -35.19 24.99 -51.83
C SER A 696 -34.05 26.01 -51.77
N VAL A 697 -32.96 25.74 -52.49
CA VAL A 697 -31.87 26.71 -52.70
C VAL A 697 -32.36 28.04 -53.30
N GLU A 698 -33.49 28.07 -54.02
CA GLU A 698 -34.08 29.31 -54.59
C GLU A 698 -35.14 30.01 -53.69
N ASP A 699 -35.44 29.46 -52.51
CA ASP A 699 -36.47 29.97 -51.58
C ASP A 699 -35.87 30.50 -50.25
N SER A 700 -36.65 30.51 -49.16
CA SER A 700 -36.22 30.89 -47.81
C SER A 700 -36.96 30.04 -46.77
N ALA A 701 -36.31 29.68 -45.66
CA ALA A 701 -36.89 28.81 -44.64
C ALA A 701 -37.49 29.62 -43.48
N GLN A 702 -38.53 29.07 -42.85
CA GLN A 702 -39.09 29.62 -41.61
C GLN A 702 -38.40 28.98 -40.40
N ILE A 703 -38.09 29.83 -39.41
CA ILE A 703 -37.63 29.41 -38.09
C ILE A 703 -38.87 29.26 -37.20
N THR A 704 -38.96 28.17 -36.45
CA THR A 704 -40.11 27.85 -35.60
C THR A 704 -39.64 27.52 -34.18
N GLY A 705 -40.37 28.02 -33.17
CA GLY A 705 -40.04 27.79 -31.75
C GLY A 705 -38.89 28.63 -31.19
N LEU A 706 -38.29 29.53 -31.97
CA LEU A 706 -37.27 30.48 -31.50
C LEU A 706 -37.95 31.63 -30.75
N ASP A 707 -38.08 31.53 -29.42
CA ASP A 707 -38.62 32.59 -28.55
C ASP A 707 -37.49 33.13 -27.67
N LEU A 708 -36.99 34.33 -27.98
CA LEU A 708 -35.80 34.93 -27.36
C LEU A 708 -36.18 36.04 -26.37
N PRO A 709 -35.49 36.16 -25.21
CA PRO A 709 -35.70 37.26 -24.26
C PRO A 709 -35.58 38.65 -24.90
N ASP A 710 -36.35 39.62 -24.40
CA ASP A 710 -36.37 41.04 -24.85
C ASP A 710 -34.98 41.71 -24.85
N ASP A 711 -34.01 41.20 -24.08
CA ASP A 711 -32.62 41.69 -24.00
C ASP A 711 -31.55 40.75 -24.59
N TYR A 712 -31.94 39.66 -25.26
CA TYR A 712 -31.03 38.79 -26.02
C TYR A 712 -30.66 39.45 -27.37
N VAL A 713 -29.39 39.78 -27.59
CA VAL A 713 -28.94 40.47 -28.81
C VAL A 713 -28.33 39.45 -29.77
N ALA A 714 -29.21 38.78 -30.50
CA ALA A 714 -28.89 37.62 -31.32
C ALA A 714 -27.90 37.91 -32.47
N GLU A 715 -26.80 37.16 -32.46
CA GLU A 715 -25.87 36.95 -33.55
C GLU A 715 -26.12 35.57 -34.17
N TYR A 716 -26.01 35.49 -35.50
CA TYR A 716 -26.44 34.32 -36.29
C TYR A 716 -25.28 33.84 -37.16
N VAL A 717 -24.83 32.60 -36.93
CA VAL A 717 -23.71 31.98 -37.66
C VAL A 717 -24.22 30.70 -38.31
N VAL A 718 -23.99 30.52 -39.61
CA VAL A 718 -24.34 29.28 -40.33
C VAL A 718 -23.07 28.53 -40.68
N THR A 719 -23.04 27.22 -40.43
CA THR A 719 -21.97 26.32 -40.86
C THR A 719 -22.47 25.23 -41.80
N ASN A 720 -21.60 24.72 -42.69
CA ASN A 720 -21.88 23.56 -43.52
C ASN A 720 -21.71 22.23 -42.74
N ALA A 721 -21.88 21.10 -43.42
CA ALA A 721 -21.77 19.77 -42.83
C ALA A 721 -20.36 19.45 -42.27
N ASP A 722 -19.31 20.05 -42.85
CA ASP A 722 -17.90 19.92 -42.43
C ASP A 722 -17.52 20.92 -41.31
N GLY A 723 -18.43 21.82 -40.92
CA GLY A 723 -18.24 22.81 -39.87
C GLY A 723 -17.67 24.16 -40.30
N GLU A 724 -17.50 24.40 -41.60
CA GLU A 724 -17.00 25.68 -42.13
C GLU A 724 -18.08 26.77 -42.12
N GLU A 725 -17.72 28.00 -41.78
CA GLU A 725 -18.64 29.15 -41.71
C GLU A 725 -19.06 29.66 -43.11
N MET A 726 -20.38 29.80 -43.30
CA MET A 726 -21.00 30.13 -44.58
C MET A 726 -21.42 31.60 -44.66
N SER A 727 -20.64 32.40 -45.40
CA SER A 727 -20.94 33.83 -45.60
C SER A 727 -22.19 34.07 -46.45
N GLY A 728 -23.03 35.01 -46.05
CA GLY A 728 -24.17 35.51 -46.85
C GLY A 728 -25.54 34.99 -46.44
N PHE A 729 -25.61 34.08 -45.47
CA PHE A 729 -26.87 33.75 -44.80
C PHE A 729 -27.34 34.96 -43.96
N GLU A 730 -28.61 35.34 -44.06
CA GLU A 730 -29.21 36.44 -43.29
C GLU A 730 -30.53 35.98 -42.63
N VAL A 731 -30.64 36.19 -41.31
CA VAL A 731 -31.88 35.96 -40.52
C VAL A 731 -32.61 37.29 -40.29
N LYS A 732 -33.92 37.32 -40.51
CA LYS A 732 -34.77 38.53 -40.36
C LYS A 732 -36.12 38.19 -39.73
N GLY A 733 -36.17 38.21 -38.39
CA GLY A 733 -37.28 37.62 -37.65
C GLY A 733 -37.32 36.11 -37.90
N ASP A 734 -38.52 35.54 -38.00
CA ASP A 734 -38.77 34.10 -38.11
C ASP A 734 -38.37 33.50 -39.48
N THR A 735 -37.47 34.13 -40.24
CA THR A 735 -37.09 33.76 -41.61
C THR A 735 -35.58 33.81 -41.81
N ILE A 736 -35.01 32.75 -42.35
CA ILE A 736 -33.61 32.66 -42.79
C ILE A 736 -33.53 32.65 -44.33
N THR A 737 -32.55 33.37 -44.87
CA THR A 737 -32.28 33.57 -46.30
C THR A 737 -30.80 33.34 -46.61
N TRP A 738 -30.45 33.04 -47.86
CA TRP A 738 -29.09 32.72 -48.32
C TRP A 738 -28.87 33.22 -49.77
N PRO A 739 -27.62 33.22 -50.29
CA PRO A 739 -27.33 33.62 -51.67
C PRO A 739 -27.93 32.71 -52.76
N ASP A 740 -28.25 33.30 -53.92
CA ASP A 740 -28.79 32.61 -55.11
C ASP A 740 -27.90 31.44 -55.62
N ASP A 741 -26.62 31.39 -55.23
CA ASP A 741 -25.62 30.38 -55.61
C ASP A 741 -25.28 29.38 -54.50
N THR A 742 -26.10 29.28 -53.46
CA THR A 742 -25.94 28.31 -52.37
C THR A 742 -26.20 26.87 -52.84
N GLU A 743 -25.28 25.95 -52.54
CA GLU A 743 -25.41 24.54 -52.92
C GLU A 743 -26.41 23.77 -52.03
N ALA A 744 -26.91 22.64 -52.54
CA ALA A 744 -27.77 21.74 -51.78
C ALA A 744 -26.94 20.91 -50.79
N GLY A 745 -27.36 20.85 -49.52
CA GLY A 745 -26.61 20.20 -48.44
C GLY A 745 -27.20 20.48 -47.05
N THR A 746 -26.57 19.92 -46.01
CA THR A 746 -26.96 20.13 -44.62
C THR A 746 -26.19 21.30 -44.01
N TYR A 747 -26.92 22.19 -43.35
CA TYR A 747 -26.40 23.37 -42.66
C TYR A 747 -26.81 23.38 -41.19
N THR A 748 -26.02 24.03 -40.35
CA THR A 748 -26.32 24.26 -38.93
C THR A 748 -26.43 25.77 -38.70
N LEU A 749 -27.58 26.26 -38.23
CA LEU A 749 -27.68 27.62 -37.71
C LEU A 749 -27.35 27.60 -36.22
N THR A 750 -26.35 28.38 -35.82
CA THR A 750 -26.07 28.74 -34.43
C THR A 750 -26.59 30.15 -34.14
N VAL A 751 -27.26 30.30 -33.00
CA VAL A 751 -27.75 31.57 -32.46
C VAL A 751 -27.00 31.82 -31.16
N SER A 752 -26.38 33.00 -31.02
CA SER A 752 -25.61 33.41 -29.84
C SER A 752 -26.07 34.78 -29.34
N ASP A 753 -25.99 35.06 -28.04
CA ASP A 753 -26.19 36.40 -27.52
C ASP A 753 -24.85 37.17 -27.57
N SER A 754 -24.79 38.24 -28.34
CA SER A 754 -23.59 39.09 -28.46
C SER A 754 -23.23 39.89 -27.18
N ASN A 755 -24.08 39.86 -26.14
CA ASN A 755 -23.71 40.30 -24.79
C ASN A 755 -23.09 39.18 -23.93
N ASN A 756 -23.05 37.94 -24.42
CA ASN A 756 -22.72 36.70 -23.70
C ASN A 756 -23.58 36.42 -22.45
N LYS A 757 -24.69 37.14 -22.23
CA LYS A 757 -25.54 36.98 -21.05
C LYS A 757 -26.22 35.62 -21.05
N TYR A 758 -26.64 35.14 -22.22
CA TYR A 758 -27.41 33.93 -22.41
C TYR A 758 -26.66 32.85 -23.21
N PHE A 759 -27.08 31.59 -23.05
CA PHE A 759 -26.54 30.45 -23.81
C PHE A 759 -26.64 30.67 -25.34
N SER A 760 -25.72 30.03 -26.07
CA SER A 760 -25.84 29.82 -27.51
C SER A 760 -26.60 28.52 -27.79
N PHE A 761 -27.35 28.49 -28.90
CA PHE A 761 -28.19 27.36 -29.32
C PHE A 761 -27.92 27.04 -30.79
N SER A 762 -28.18 25.80 -31.22
CA SER A 762 -28.03 25.46 -32.65
C SER A 762 -29.06 24.44 -33.12
N THR A 763 -29.43 24.52 -34.40
CA THR A 763 -30.34 23.58 -35.07
C THR A 763 -29.86 23.30 -36.50
N LYS A 764 -30.23 22.14 -37.05
CA LYS A 764 -29.84 21.72 -38.41
C LYS A 764 -31.01 21.77 -39.39
N PHE A 765 -30.71 22.05 -40.66
CA PHE A 765 -31.66 22.05 -41.78
C PHE A 765 -30.94 21.69 -43.08
N ALA A 766 -31.68 21.28 -44.11
CA ALA A 766 -31.15 20.98 -45.43
C ALA A 766 -31.67 21.94 -46.52
N LEU A 767 -30.83 22.21 -47.52
CA LEU A 767 -31.20 22.90 -48.75
C LEU A 767 -31.24 21.92 -49.94
N ILE A 768 -32.22 22.08 -50.82
CA ILE A 768 -32.60 21.12 -51.87
C ILE A 768 -32.63 21.81 -53.25
N GLY A 769 -32.15 21.13 -54.30
CA GLY A 769 -32.09 21.66 -55.67
C GLY A 769 -33.42 21.60 -56.46
N ASN A 770 -33.62 22.56 -57.37
CA ASN A 770 -34.89 22.79 -58.10
C ASN A 770 -35.13 21.92 -59.36
N GLU A 771 -34.33 20.88 -59.63
CA GLU A 771 -34.60 19.99 -60.78
C GLU A 771 -35.77 19.02 -60.47
N THR A 772 -36.74 18.90 -61.39
CA THR A 772 -37.89 18.00 -61.23
C THR A 772 -37.44 16.55 -61.18
N GLN A 773 -37.67 15.89 -60.05
CA GLN A 773 -37.28 14.50 -59.85
C GLN A 773 -38.27 13.56 -60.55
N THR A 774 -37.76 12.39 -60.96
CA THR A 774 -38.57 11.30 -61.52
C THR A 774 -38.51 10.13 -60.56
N GLY A 775 -39.59 9.91 -59.82
CA GLY A 775 -39.76 8.74 -58.98
C GLY A 775 -40.42 7.63 -59.78
N GLU A 776 -39.91 6.40 -59.68
CA GLU A 776 -40.51 5.23 -60.32
C GLU A 776 -40.83 4.19 -59.26
N ALA A 777 -42.01 3.58 -59.35
CA ALA A 777 -42.45 2.58 -58.38
C ALA A 777 -43.34 1.51 -59.01
N GLU A 778 -43.34 0.35 -58.37
CA GLU A 778 -44.12 -0.82 -58.74
C GLU A 778 -44.98 -1.25 -57.55
N VAL A 779 -46.30 -1.41 -57.72
CA VAL A 779 -47.22 -1.84 -56.66
C VAL A 779 -48.21 -2.88 -57.19
N SER A 780 -48.37 -3.98 -56.47
CA SER A 780 -49.29 -5.06 -56.82
C SER A 780 -50.75 -4.60 -56.78
N VAL A 781 -51.47 -4.78 -57.89
CA VAL A 781 -52.92 -4.58 -57.99
C VAL A 781 -53.61 -5.90 -57.69
N VAL A 782 -54.26 -5.97 -56.53
CA VAL A 782 -55.07 -7.12 -56.13
C VAL A 782 -56.50 -6.95 -56.65
N ASN A 783 -56.95 -7.89 -57.47
CA ASN A 783 -58.31 -7.95 -57.98
C ASN A 783 -59.28 -8.52 -56.92
N SER A 784 -60.56 -8.12 -57.01
CA SER A 784 -61.56 -8.55 -56.01
C SER A 784 -61.81 -10.07 -56.09
N LYS A 785 -61.73 -10.77 -54.95
CA LYS A 785 -61.96 -12.22 -54.83
C LYS A 785 -63.28 -12.62 -55.52
N GLY A 786 -63.19 -13.43 -56.58
CA GLY A 786 -64.32 -13.90 -57.38
C GLY A 786 -64.48 -13.24 -58.76
N THR A 787 -63.51 -12.46 -59.23
CA THR A 787 -63.40 -11.98 -60.62
C THR A 787 -62.68 -13.00 -61.52
N GLU A 788 -62.85 -12.89 -62.85
CA GLU A 788 -62.20 -13.76 -63.85
C GLU A 788 -60.79 -13.27 -64.26
N PHE A 789 -60.20 -12.32 -63.51
CA PHE A 789 -58.96 -11.62 -63.88
C PHE A 789 -57.87 -11.80 -62.82
N ASP A 790 -56.68 -12.20 -63.25
CA ASP A 790 -55.50 -12.35 -62.39
C ASP A 790 -55.00 -11.00 -61.83
N ASN A 791 -54.25 -11.07 -60.72
CA ASN A 791 -53.52 -9.94 -60.14
C ASN A 791 -52.32 -9.55 -61.03
N TYR A 792 -51.91 -8.28 -60.99
CA TYR A 792 -50.78 -7.78 -61.78
C TYR A 792 -50.11 -6.57 -61.12
N THR A 793 -48.88 -6.23 -61.48
CA THR A 793 -48.11 -5.16 -60.81
C THR A 793 -48.17 -3.86 -61.60
N ALA A 794 -48.84 -2.83 -61.05
CA ALA A 794 -48.89 -1.48 -61.59
C ALA A 794 -47.50 -0.83 -61.54
N LYS A 795 -46.99 -0.38 -62.68
CA LYS A 795 -45.69 0.31 -62.78
C LYS A 795 -45.91 1.74 -63.25
N VAL A 796 -45.43 2.71 -62.47
CA VAL A 796 -45.58 4.14 -62.78
C VAL A 796 -44.25 4.87 -62.75
N SER A 797 -44.14 5.87 -63.63
CA SER A 797 -43.08 6.88 -63.61
C SER A 797 -43.73 8.23 -63.32
N VAL A 798 -43.29 8.89 -62.25
CA VAL A 798 -43.89 10.11 -61.68
C VAL A 798 -42.85 11.22 -61.73
N VAL A 799 -43.06 12.19 -62.60
CA VAL A 799 -42.29 13.44 -62.58
C VAL A 799 -42.95 14.38 -61.60
N TYR A 800 -42.21 14.87 -60.61
CA TYR A 800 -42.69 15.79 -59.59
C TYR A 800 -41.72 16.95 -59.34
N ASP A 801 -42.29 18.02 -58.79
CA ASP A 801 -41.57 19.13 -58.18
C ASP A 801 -41.17 18.70 -56.75
N PRO A 802 -39.87 18.53 -56.44
CA PRO A 802 -39.42 18.03 -55.14
C PRO A 802 -39.62 19.03 -54.00
N VAL A 803 -39.79 20.33 -54.30
CA VAL A 803 -39.91 21.40 -53.32
C VAL A 803 -41.36 21.58 -52.90
N SER A 804 -42.27 21.65 -53.87
CA SER A 804 -43.71 21.77 -53.56
C SER A 804 -44.45 20.44 -53.47
N GLY A 805 -43.74 19.32 -53.67
CA GLY A 805 -44.26 17.95 -53.62
C GLY A 805 -45.30 17.63 -54.70
N LYS A 806 -45.41 18.46 -55.75
CA LYS A 806 -46.51 18.39 -56.73
C LYS A 806 -46.17 17.53 -57.92
N ILE A 807 -47.08 16.60 -58.23
CA ILE A 807 -47.02 15.75 -59.41
C ILE A 807 -47.16 16.61 -60.68
N VAL A 808 -46.12 16.63 -61.50
CA VAL A 808 -46.10 17.30 -62.82
C VAL A 808 -46.73 16.39 -63.88
N SER A 809 -46.45 15.09 -63.85
CA SER A 809 -47.06 14.07 -64.70
C SER A 809 -46.84 12.66 -64.16
N VAL A 810 -47.79 11.77 -64.43
CA VAL A 810 -47.64 10.31 -64.25
C VAL A 810 -47.70 9.63 -65.61
N ALA A 811 -46.94 8.55 -65.79
CA ALA A 811 -46.96 7.70 -66.97
C ALA A 811 -46.90 6.22 -66.58
N ASP A 812 -47.34 5.35 -67.49
CA ASP A 812 -47.13 3.90 -67.41
C ASP A 812 -45.64 3.58 -67.60
N ASN A 813 -45.04 2.86 -66.65
CA ASN A 813 -43.64 2.43 -66.71
C ASN A 813 -43.52 0.94 -67.11
N ALA A 814 -44.10 0.61 -68.26
CA ALA A 814 -44.15 -0.75 -68.82
C ALA A 814 -44.82 -1.79 -67.89
N THR A 815 -45.99 -1.44 -67.36
CA THR A 815 -46.89 -2.38 -66.67
C THR A 815 -47.26 -3.56 -67.57
N ASP A 816 -47.18 -4.78 -67.04
CA ASP A 816 -47.79 -5.96 -67.66
C ASP A 816 -49.13 -6.23 -66.95
N TYR A 817 -50.24 -5.98 -67.66
CA TYR A 817 -51.61 -6.03 -67.13
C TYR A 817 -52.40 -7.25 -67.61
N GLY A 818 -51.83 -8.08 -68.49
CA GLY A 818 -52.55 -9.22 -69.08
C GLY A 818 -53.88 -8.82 -69.74
N ASP A 819 -54.95 -9.57 -69.43
CA ASP A 819 -56.31 -9.29 -69.93
C ASP A 819 -56.98 -8.04 -69.30
N ASN A 820 -56.30 -7.29 -68.41
CA ASN A 820 -56.81 -6.06 -67.80
C ASN A 820 -56.53 -4.77 -68.62
N ASP A 821 -55.99 -4.84 -69.83
CA ASP A 821 -55.53 -3.69 -70.64
C ASP A 821 -56.54 -2.53 -70.74
N ASP A 822 -57.81 -2.83 -71.07
CA ASP A 822 -58.87 -1.81 -71.17
C ASP A 822 -59.10 -1.07 -69.82
N PHE A 823 -59.03 -1.79 -68.70
CA PHE A 823 -59.19 -1.21 -67.36
C PHE A 823 -57.94 -0.43 -66.91
N TRP A 824 -56.73 -0.89 -67.27
CA TRP A 824 -55.48 -0.15 -67.03
C TRP A 824 -55.48 1.19 -67.76
N ARG A 825 -55.77 1.19 -69.07
CA ARG A 825 -55.83 2.41 -69.87
C ARG A 825 -56.90 3.38 -69.38
N GLN A 826 -58.11 2.90 -69.06
CA GLN A 826 -59.19 3.75 -68.56
C GLN A 826 -58.86 4.36 -67.19
N ALA A 827 -58.33 3.57 -66.26
CA ALA A 827 -57.94 4.08 -64.95
C ALA A 827 -56.79 5.08 -65.04
N LEU A 828 -55.77 4.82 -65.87
CA LEU A 828 -54.60 5.68 -66.00
C LEU A 828 -54.92 7.02 -66.66
N ASP A 829 -55.69 7.07 -67.75
CA ASP A 829 -56.04 8.34 -68.43
C ASP A 829 -56.80 9.29 -67.49
N ALA A 830 -57.77 8.74 -66.73
CA ALA A 830 -58.49 9.49 -65.70
C ALA A 830 -57.58 9.90 -64.53
N MET A 831 -56.72 8.98 -64.04
CA MET A 831 -55.78 9.25 -62.95
C MET A 831 -54.76 10.33 -63.29
N VAL A 832 -54.16 10.32 -64.49
CA VAL A 832 -53.17 11.32 -64.90
C VAL A 832 -53.74 12.74 -64.86
N SER A 833 -55.03 12.91 -65.16
CA SER A 833 -55.72 14.21 -65.05
C SER A 833 -56.07 14.60 -63.60
N TRP A 834 -56.37 13.63 -62.74
CA TRP A 834 -56.71 13.85 -61.32
C TRP A 834 -55.49 14.08 -60.41
N LEU A 835 -54.39 13.37 -60.70
CA LEU A 835 -53.13 13.42 -59.95
C LEU A 835 -52.32 14.68 -60.23
N LYS A 836 -52.44 15.28 -61.42
CA LYS A 836 -51.61 16.42 -61.83
C LYS A 836 -51.85 17.65 -60.93
N GLY A 837 -50.79 18.12 -60.29
CA GLY A 837 -50.80 19.26 -59.36
C GLY A 837 -51.15 18.89 -57.92
N LYS A 838 -51.40 17.61 -57.61
CA LYS A 838 -51.57 17.10 -56.23
C LYS A 838 -50.23 16.76 -55.58
N THR A 839 -50.25 16.76 -54.25
CA THR A 839 -49.18 16.30 -53.35
C THR A 839 -49.54 14.96 -52.69
N VAL A 840 -48.58 14.34 -51.97
CA VAL A 840 -48.85 13.16 -51.11
C VAL A 840 -50.04 13.39 -50.17
N SER A 841 -50.11 14.58 -49.55
CA SER A 841 -51.18 14.97 -48.63
C SER A 841 -52.56 15.13 -49.28
N ASP A 842 -52.62 15.30 -50.61
CA ASP A 842 -53.87 15.32 -51.39
C ASP A 842 -54.36 13.92 -51.80
N LEU A 843 -53.61 12.87 -51.44
CA LEU A 843 -53.75 11.49 -51.93
C LEU A 843 -53.84 10.44 -50.81
N LYS A 844 -53.01 10.53 -49.76
CA LYS A 844 -53.02 9.58 -48.64
C LYS A 844 -54.35 9.69 -47.87
N GLY A 845 -54.98 8.55 -47.59
CA GLY A 845 -56.31 8.47 -46.99
C GLY A 845 -57.48 8.96 -47.86
N LYS A 846 -57.30 9.12 -49.19
CA LYS A 846 -58.36 9.53 -50.14
C LYS A 846 -58.79 8.38 -51.04
N ASP A 847 -60.10 8.07 -51.05
CA ASP A 847 -60.63 7.04 -51.94
C ASP A 847 -60.76 7.56 -53.39
N VAL A 848 -60.55 6.67 -54.36
CA VAL A 848 -60.57 6.98 -55.80
C VAL A 848 -61.99 7.01 -56.38
N THR A 849 -63.00 6.75 -55.56
CA THR A 849 -64.42 6.68 -55.92
C THR A 849 -65.07 8.04 -56.18
N GLU A 850 -64.37 9.14 -55.96
CA GLU A 850 -64.80 10.51 -56.34
C GLU A 850 -64.59 10.82 -57.84
N ILE A 851 -64.02 9.89 -58.63
CA ILE A 851 -63.73 10.07 -60.06
C ILE A 851 -64.83 9.40 -60.91
N ASP A 852 -65.70 10.19 -61.53
CA ASP A 852 -66.87 9.71 -62.32
C ASP A 852 -66.50 8.71 -63.44
N ASP A 853 -65.35 8.91 -64.10
CA ASP A 853 -64.98 8.18 -65.33
C ASP A 853 -64.27 6.82 -65.11
N VAL A 854 -63.91 6.43 -63.87
CA VAL A 854 -63.26 5.12 -63.57
C VAL A 854 -64.24 4.01 -63.18
N SER A 855 -65.52 4.17 -63.52
CA SER A 855 -66.59 3.21 -63.21
C SER A 855 -66.30 1.83 -63.83
N GLY A 856 -65.91 0.88 -62.97
CA GLY A 856 -65.51 -0.49 -63.34
C GLY A 856 -64.01 -0.78 -63.16
N ALA A 857 -63.14 0.23 -63.13
CA ALA A 857 -61.68 0.10 -63.03
C ALA A 857 -61.12 0.46 -61.63
N THR A 858 -61.95 0.39 -60.59
CA THR A 858 -61.67 0.98 -59.27
C THR A 858 -60.48 0.34 -58.55
N CYS A 859 -60.26 -0.97 -58.66
CA CYS A 859 -59.10 -1.65 -58.07
C CYS A 859 -57.79 -1.13 -58.71
N THR A 860 -57.76 -1.06 -60.04
CA THR A 860 -56.65 -0.49 -60.81
C THR A 860 -56.35 0.95 -60.44
N ALA A 861 -57.39 1.78 -60.29
CA ALA A 861 -57.25 3.17 -59.86
C ALA A 861 -56.60 3.29 -58.47
N LYS A 862 -56.94 2.42 -57.51
CA LYS A 862 -56.25 2.36 -56.21
C LYS A 862 -54.79 1.93 -56.35
N GLY A 863 -54.51 0.92 -57.19
CA GLY A 863 -53.15 0.48 -57.51
C GLY A 863 -52.27 1.60 -58.06
N ILE A 864 -52.76 2.34 -59.07
CA ILE A 864 -52.07 3.50 -59.65
C ILE A 864 -51.82 4.57 -58.58
N LYS A 865 -52.83 4.89 -57.74
CA LYS A 865 -52.65 5.90 -56.68
C LYS A 865 -51.59 5.48 -55.65
N ASN A 866 -51.59 4.20 -55.24
CA ASN A 866 -50.63 3.68 -54.28
C ASN A 866 -49.22 3.61 -54.89
N ALA A 867 -49.07 3.21 -56.16
CA ALA A 867 -47.80 3.29 -56.87
C ALA A 867 -47.28 4.74 -56.95
N VAL A 868 -48.16 5.72 -57.16
CA VAL A 868 -47.79 7.14 -57.19
C VAL A 868 -47.43 7.68 -55.80
N LEU A 869 -48.03 7.20 -54.72
CA LEU A 869 -47.58 7.50 -53.35
C LEU A 869 -46.16 6.95 -53.12
N THR A 870 -45.92 5.69 -53.47
CA THR A 870 -44.61 5.03 -53.31
C THR A 870 -43.53 5.71 -54.15
N ALA A 871 -43.82 6.13 -55.38
CA ALA A 871 -42.92 6.89 -56.23
C ALA A 871 -42.56 8.29 -55.67
N LEU A 872 -43.35 8.81 -54.72
CA LEU A 872 -43.09 10.07 -54.01
C LEU A 872 -42.46 9.85 -52.62
N GLY A 873 -41.97 8.64 -52.33
CA GLY A 873 -41.37 8.28 -51.04
C GLY A 873 -42.38 8.14 -49.89
N ALA A 874 -43.68 8.01 -50.19
CA ALA A 874 -44.74 7.89 -49.20
C ALA A 874 -45.36 6.49 -49.17
N GLU A 875 -45.68 5.99 -47.98
CA GLU A 875 -46.36 4.70 -47.81
C GLU A 875 -47.71 4.67 -48.57
N PRO A 876 -48.01 3.57 -49.28
CA PRO A 876 -49.31 3.36 -49.92
C PRO A 876 -50.45 3.21 -48.90
N ASP A 877 -51.70 3.51 -49.27
CA ASP A 877 -52.83 3.38 -48.35
C ASP A 877 -53.10 1.91 -47.96
N THR A 878 -53.15 1.65 -46.65
CA THR A 878 -53.19 0.36 -45.95
C THR A 878 -54.55 -0.36 -46.00
N GLN A 879 -54.99 -0.71 -47.21
CA GLN A 879 -55.95 -1.81 -47.46
C GLN A 879 -55.60 -2.65 -48.70
N SER A 880 -54.39 -2.49 -49.26
CA SER A 880 -53.88 -3.33 -50.36
C SER A 880 -52.36 -3.52 -50.34
N ALA A 881 -51.66 -2.98 -49.33
CA ALA A 881 -50.21 -3.17 -49.15
C ALA A 881 -49.92 -4.35 -48.22
N GLU A 882 -50.56 -4.42 -47.06
CA GLU A 882 -50.42 -5.55 -46.11
C GLU A 882 -50.77 -6.89 -46.80
N LEU A 883 -51.89 -6.92 -47.54
CA LEU A 883 -52.30 -8.09 -48.35
C LEU A 883 -51.44 -8.37 -49.59
N ALA A 884 -50.41 -7.56 -49.88
CA ALA A 884 -49.47 -7.78 -50.98
C ALA A 884 -48.08 -8.23 -50.51
N ALA A 885 -47.65 -7.84 -49.29
CA ALA A 885 -46.41 -8.33 -48.69
C ALA A 885 -46.50 -9.84 -48.34
N ILE A 886 -47.66 -10.27 -47.85
CA ILE A 886 -47.95 -11.64 -47.34
C ILE A 886 -47.84 -12.77 -48.40
N MET A 887 -47.63 -12.47 -49.69
CA MET A 887 -47.66 -13.46 -50.79
C MET A 887 -46.38 -13.58 -51.64
N VAL A 888 -45.21 -13.25 -51.08
CA VAL A 888 -43.89 -13.48 -51.74
C VAL A 888 -42.92 -14.32 -50.90
N SER A 889 -43.09 -14.36 -49.58
CA SER A 889 -42.36 -15.23 -48.66
C SER A 889 -43.00 -16.63 -48.52
N ALA A 890 -42.22 -17.59 -48.02
CA ALA A 890 -42.75 -18.92 -47.71
C ALA A 890 -43.73 -18.88 -46.51
N ALA A 891 -44.62 -19.86 -46.41
CA ALA A 891 -45.55 -19.96 -45.30
C ALA A 891 -44.85 -20.54 -44.06
N PRO A 892 -44.94 -19.92 -42.87
CA PRO A 892 -44.49 -20.54 -41.63
C PRO A 892 -45.32 -21.79 -41.36
N ALA A 893 -44.66 -22.88 -40.98
CA ALA A 893 -45.27 -24.17 -40.66
C ALA A 893 -44.90 -24.66 -39.25
N GLU A 894 -43.72 -24.30 -38.73
CA GLU A 894 -43.32 -24.58 -37.35
C GLU A 894 -42.55 -23.40 -36.75
N VAL A 895 -42.84 -23.04 -35.49
CA VAL A 895 -41.97 -22.21 -34.64
C VAL A 895 -41.20 -23.11 -33.67
N LYS A 896 -39.88 -22.95 -33.60
CA LYS A 896 -38.97 -23.74 -32.76
C LYS A 896 -38.30 -22.85 -31.73
N PHE A 897 -38.40 -23.28 -30.47
CA PHE A 897 -37.78 -22.65 -29.33
C PHE A 897 -36.58 -23.49 -28.90
N TYR A 898 -35.47 -22.83 -28.61
CA TYR A 898 -34.21 -23.46 -28.23
C TYR A 898 -33.69 -22.90 -26.91
N LYS A 899 -33.07 -23.76 -26.11
CA LYS A 899 -32.17 -23.38 -25.00
C LYS A 899 -30.85 -24.12 -25.22
N ASN A 900 -29.73 -23.40 -25.21
CA ASN A 900 -28.39 -23.97 -25.39
C ASN A 900 -28.27 -24.91 -26.61
N GLU A 901 -28.77 -24.45 -27.77
CA GLU A 901 -28.82 -25.18 -29.05
C GLU A 901 -29.72 -26.44 -29.12
N GLU A 902 -30.34 -26.89 -28.02
CA GLU A 902 -31.36 -27.95 -28.05
C GLU A 902 -32.78 -27.41 -28.26
N VAL A 903 -33.57 -28.07 -29.12
CA VAL A 903 -35.00 -27.74 -29.33
C VAL A 903 -35.81 -28.15 -28.09
N VAL A 904 -36.26 -27.16 -27.31
CA VAL A 904 -37.09 -27.39 -26.12
C VAL A 904 -38.57 -27.46 -26.45
N LYS A 905 -39.02 -26.79 -27.53
CA LYS A 905 -40.41 -26.85 -28.00
C LYS A 905 -40.51 -26.58 -29.51
N THR A 906 -41.40 -27.32 -30.17
CA THR A 906 -41.92 -26.99 -31.50
C THR A 906 -43.42 -26.71 -31.41
N VAL A 907 -43.89 -25.71 -32.16
CA VAL A 907 -45.29 -25.30 -32.27
C VAL A 907 -45.67 -25.30 -33.75
N GLU A 908 -46.64 -26.13 -34.15
CA GLU A 908 -47.16 -26.15 -35.52
C GLU A 908 -47.98 -24.87 -35.80
N VAL A 909 -47.84 -24.31 -37.00
CA VAL A 909 -48.50 -23.08 -37.46
C VAL A 909 -49.44 -23.41 -38.62
N ASP A 910 -50.75 -23.33 -38.41
CA ASP A 910 -51.69 -23.41 -39.53
C ASP A 910 -51.83 -22.04 -40.21
N VAL A 911 -51.23 -21.92 -41.39
CA VAL A 911 -51.30 -20.71 -42.24
C VAL A 911 -52.75 -20.32 -42.62
N ASN A 912 -53.74 -21.20 -42.43
CA ASN A 912 -55.16 -20.91 -42.65
C ASN A 912 -55.85 -20.26 -41.43
N GLU A 913 -55.21 -20.21 -40.25
CA GLU A 913 -55.75 -19.57 -39.04
C GLU A 913 -55.18 -18.16 -38.80
N LEU A 914 -54.15 -17.74 -39.55
CA LEU A 914 -53.71 -16.34 -39.63
C LEU A 914 -54.88 -15.40 -39.95
N ASP A 915 -54.92 -14.26 -39.27
CA ASP A 915 -56.02 -13.31 -39.33
C ASP A 915 -56.00 -12.43 -40.62
N ALA A 916 -56.86 -11.40 -40.67
CA ALA A 916 -56.94 -10.51 -41.83
C ALA A 916 -55.75 -9.53 -41.98
N LEU A 917 -54.90 -9.40 -40.96
CA LEU A 917 -53.67 -8.60 -40.95
C LEU A 917 -52.40 -9.47 -41.11
N GLY A 918 -52.52 -10.80 -40.95
CA GLY A 918 -51.39 -11.72 -40.96
C GLY A 918 -50.81 -11.99 -39.57
N SER A 919 -51.60 -11.81 -38.51
CA SER A 919 -51.25 -12.17 -37.13
C SER A 919 -51.91 -13.49 -36.70
N LEU A 920 -51.27 -14.28 -35.83
CA LEU A 920 -51.80 -15.52 -35.26
C LEU A 920 -51.48 -15.61 -33.76
N GLU A 921 -52.50 -15.69 -32.92
CA GLU A 921 -52.37 -15.98 -31.48
C GLU A 921 -52.44 -17.50 -31.23
N ILE A 922 -51.32 -18.11 -30.83
CA ILE A 922 -51.25 -19.50 -30.38
C ILE A 922 -51.11 -19.51 -28.85
N LEU A 923 -52.26 -19.53 -28.17
CA LEU A 923 -52.33 -19.46 -26.70
C LEU A 923 -52.34 -20.85 -26.06
N ASP A 924 -51.99 -20.89 -24.77
CA ASP A 924 -52.00 -22.10 -23.92
C ASP A 924 -51.07 -23.23 -24.41
N VAL A 925 -49.92 -22.91 -25.02
CA VAL A 925 -48.97 -23.91 -25.53
C VAL A 925 -48.31 -24.65 -24.37
N ALA A 926 -48.66 -25.94 -24.21
CA ALA A 926 -48.10 -26.81 -23.18
C ALA A 926 -46.56 -26.88 -23.22
N LEU A 927 -45.90 -26.40 -22.16
CA LEU A 927 -44.44 -26.42 -22.00
C LEU A 927 -44.04 -27.20 -20.73
N ASP A 928 -42.81 -27.72 -20.70
CA ASP A 928 -42.28 -28.46 -19.54
C ASP A 928 -42.12 -27.49 -18.34
N PRO A 929 -42.70 -27.78 -17.16
CA PRO A 929 -42.68 -26.89 -16.00
C PRO A 929 -41.29 -26.52 -15.50
N LYS A 930 -40.25 -27.30 -15.82
CA LYS A 930 -38.87 -26.95 -15.43
C LYS A 930 -38.34 -25.67 -16.08
N TYR A 931 -39.03 -25.16 -17.11
CA TYR A 931 -38.70 -23.91 -17.79
C TYR A 931 -39.57 -22.71 -17.34
N GLU A 932 -40.41 -22.87 -16.31
CA GLU A 932 -41.33 -21.82 -15.83
C GLU A 932 -40.62 -20.55 -15.32
N GLU A 933 -39.33 -20.64 -14.99
CA GLU A 933 -38.49 -19.51 -14.55
C GLU A 933 -37.57 -18.92 -15.65
N ASP A 934 -37.31 -19.64 -16.76
CA ASP A 934 -36.27 -19.26 -17.74
C ASP A 934 -36.69 -19.31 -19.23
N TRP A 935 -37.98 -19.54 -19.50
CA TRP A 935 -38.57 -19.62 -20.85
C TRP A 935 -38.37 -18.35 -21.70
N ASN A 936 -38.27 -17.18 -21.06
CA ASN A 936 -38.08 -15.89 -21.73
C ASN A 936 -36.65 -15.70 -22.30
N GLU A 937 -35.71 -16.59 -21.96
CA GLU A 937 -34.36 -16.62 -22.54
C GLU A 937 -34.24 -17.54 -23.76
N PHE A 938 -35.34 -18.16 -24.23
CA PHE A 938 -35.31 -19.03 -25.41
C PHE A 938 -35.00 -18.26 -26.70
N THR A 939 -34.14 -18.82 -27.55
CA THR A 939 -33.97 -18.36 -28.93
C THR A 939 -35.02 -18.99 -29.84
N VAL A 940 -35.54 -18.23 -30.81
CA VAL A 940 -36.72 -18.59 -31.59
C VAL A 940 -36.42 -18.57 -33.09
N VAL A 941 -36.70 -19.68 -33.77
CA VAL A 941 -36.53 -19.86 -35.22
C VAL A 941 -37.85 -20.33 -35.83
N VAL A 942 -38.33 -19.64 -36.86
CA VAL A 942 -39.49 -20.06 -37.66
C VAL A 942 -39.02 -20.81 -38.90
N VAL A 943 -39.71 -21.89 -39.29
CA VAL A 943 -39.45 -22.62 -40.55
C VAL A 943 -40.70 -22.82 -41.41
N ASP A 944 -40.50 -23.05 -42.71
CA ASP A 944 -41.56 -23.41 -43.67
C ASP A 944 -41.86 -24.93 -43.75
N GLU A 945 -42.84 -25.32 -44.58
CA GLU A 945 -43.21 -26.74 -44.82
C GLU A 945 -42.06 -27.59 -45.40
N GLU A 946 -41.03 -26.98 -45.99
CA GLU A 946 -39.86 -27.66 -46.54
C GLU A 946 -38.70 -27.77 -45.51
N GLY A 947 -38.83 -27.06 -44.37
CA GLY A 947 -37.86 -27.01 -43.29
C GLY A 947 -36.79 -25.93 -43.41
N ASN A 948 -36.98 -24.93 -44.30
CA ASN A 948 -36.07 -23.79 -44.42
C ASN A 948 -36.37 -22.75 -43.32
N GLU A 949 -35.34 -22.14 -42.76
CA GLU A 949 -35.47 -21.06 -41.78
C GLU A 949 -35.96 -19.76 -42.44
N LEU A 950 -36.89 -19.08 -41.77
CA LEU A 950 -37.46 -17.80 -42.19
C LEU A 950 -36.91 -16.68 -41.33
N GLU A 951 -36.59 -15.54 -41.95
CA GLU A 951 -36.03 -14.38 -41.24
C GLU A 951 -37.08 -13.79 -40.28
N ASN A 952 -36.80 -13.86 -38.97
CA ASN A 952 -37.68 -13.42 -37.91
C ASN A 952 -36.95 -12.62 -36.82
N GLU A 953 -37.59 -11.61 -36.27
CA GLU A 953 -37.26 -11.04 -34.96
C GLU A 953 -38.24 -11.59 -33.91
N ALA A 954 -37.76 -11.91 -32.72
CA ALA A 954 -38.60 -12.42 -31.63
C ALA A 954 -38.38 -11.57 -30.37
N THR A 955 -39.47 -11.15 -29.74
CA THR A 955 -39.46 -10.32 -28.52
C THR A 955 -40.42 -10.89 -27.49
N VAL A 956 -40.05 -10.80 -26.21
CA VAL A 956 -40.95 -11.14 -25.11
C VAL A 956 -41.72 -9.88 -24.71
N VAL A 957 -43.06 -9.97 -24.75
CA VAL A 957 -43.97 -8.88 -24.39
C VAL A 957 -45.00 -9.43 -23.41
N ASP A 958 -45.06 -8.83 -22.22
CA ASP A 958 -45.74 -9.36 -21.03
C ASP A 958 -45.41 -10.87 -20.85
N ASP A 959 -46.41 -11.75 -20.80
CA ASP A 959 -46.26 -13.21 -20.62
C ASP A 959 -46.24 -13.98 -21.96
N THR A 960 -45.81 -13.35 -23.07
CA THR A 960 -45.87 -13.93 -24.42
C THR A 960 -44.61 -13.69 -25.26
N PHE A 961 -44.33 -14.58 -26.21
CA PHE A 961 -43.40 -14.35 -27.31
C PHE A 961 -44.15 -13.77 -28.52
N THR A 962 -43.83 -12.54 -28.90
CA THR A 962 -44.23 -11.95 -30.19
C THR A 962 -43.10 -12.16 -31.19
N VAL A 963 -43.37 -12.98 -32.21
CA VAL A 963 -42.44 -13.27 -33.32
C VAL A 963 -42.93 -12.53 -34.56
N ILE A 964 -42.08 -11.68 -35.13
CA ILE A 964 -42.36 -10.88 -36.32
C ILE A 964 -41.47 -11.39 -37.46
N LEU A 965 -42.08 -11.87 -38.54
CA LEU A 965 -41.40 -12.27 -39.77
C LEU A 965 -41.01 -11.04 -40.59
N ALA A 966 -39.94 -11.14 -41.38
CA ALA A 966 -39.43 -10.04 -42.21
C ALA A 966 -40.43 -9.48 -43.27
N ASP A 967 -41.55 -10.17 -43.49
CA ASP A 967 -42.67 -9.74 -44.34
C ASP A 967 -43.81 -9.01 -43.57
N GLY A 968 -43.68 -8.88 -42.25
CA GLY A 968 -44.64 -8.21 -41.36
C GLY A 968 -45.71 -9.12 -40.76
N ARG A 969 -45.72 -10.43 -41.04
CA ARG A 969 -46.59 -11.39 -40.33
C ARG A 969 -46.14 -11.56 -38.88
N GLU A 970 -47.11 -11.74 -38.00
CA GLU A 970 -46.91 -11.84 -36.55
C GLU A 970 -47.40 -13.19 -36.03
N ILE A 971 -46.66 -13.80 -35.11
CA ILE A 971 -47.07 -15.01 -34.39
C ILE A 971 -46.86 -14.75 -32.91
N VAL A 972 -47.96 -14.63 -32.15
CA VAL A 972 -47.95 -14.41 -30.70
C VAL A 972 -48.16 -15.75 -30.01
N ILE A 973 -47.22 -16.19 -29.19
CA ILE A 973 -47.23 -17.50 -28.52
C ILE A 973 -47.24 -17.29 -27.01
N SER A 974 -48.24 -17.85 -26.32
CA SER A 974 -48.25 -17.95 -24.86
C SER A 974 -48.03 -19.38 -24.41
N PHE A 975 -47.16 -19.58 -23.42
CA PHE A 975 -46.89 -20.89 -22.83
C PHE A 975 -47.80 -21.15 -21.63
N ASN A 976 -48.20 -22.41 -21.49
CA ASN A 976 -48.93 -22.91 -20.33
C ASN A 976 -48.15 -24.06 -19.70
N PHE A 977 -47.72 -23.82 -18.47
CA PHE A 977 -46.92 -24.77 -17.68
C PHE A 977 -47.80 -25.76 -16.90
N ASP A 978 -49.12 -25.52 -16.76
CA ASP A 978 -50.09 -26.39 -16.07
C ASP A 978 -50.49 -27.63 -16.89
N THR A 979 -49.48 -28.37 -17.32
CA THR A 979 -49.59 -29.65 -18.02
C THR A 979 -50.06 -30.76 -17.09
N GLU A 980 -50.53 -31.88 -17.65
CA GLU A 980 -50.73 -33.11 -16.87
C GLU A 980 -49.39 -33.66 -16.34
N GLU A 981 -48.24 -33.23 -16.88
CA GLU A 981 -46.91 -33.50 -16.31
C GLU A 981 -46.58 -32.60 -15.11
N LYS A 982 -47.07 -31.35 -15.04
CA LYS A 982 -47.04 -30.56 -13.79
C LYS A 982 -47.86 -31.25 -12.70
N LYS A 983 -49.03 -31.80 -13.02
CA LYS A 983 -49.80 -32.65 -12.08
C LYS A 983 -49.05 -33.92 -11.69
N ALA A 984 -48.31 -34.54 -12.60
CA ALA A 984 -47.48 -35.71 -12.28
C ALA A 984 -46.26 -35.34 -11.41
N ALA A 985 -45.63 -34.19 -11.65
CA ALA A 985 -44.51 -33.68 -10.85
C ALA A 985 -44.97 -33.19 -9.48
N GLU A 986 -46.16 -32.57 -9.38
CA GLU A 986 -46.82 -32.26 -8.11
C GLU A 986 -47.27 -33.53 -7.37
N GLU A 987 -47.85 -34.54 -8.02
CA GLU A 987 -48.18 -35.82 -7.36
C GLU A 987 -46.93 -36.62 -6.94
N VAL A 988 -45.83 -36.59 -7.70
CA VAL A 988 -44.56 -37.24 -7.32
C VAL A 988 -43.88 -36.48 -6.19
N SER A 989 -43.77 -35.15 -6.27
CA SER A 989 -43.20 -34.35 -5.18
C SER A 989 -44.10 -34.26 -3.95
N ALA A 990 -45.40 -34.53 -4.07
CA ALA A 990 -46.30 -34.75 -2.94
C ALA A 990 -46.23 -36.18 -2.39
N ALA A 991 -45.88 -37.18 -3.20
CA ALA A 991 -45.64 -38.55 -2.76
C ALA A 991 -44.36 -38.66 -1.92
N ASP A 992 -43.24 -38.12 -2.39
CA ASP A 992 -41.98 -38.09 -1.63
C ASP A 992 -42.04 -37.16 -0.39
N LYS A 993 -43.02 -36.25 -0.33
CA LYS A 993 -43.30 -35.42 0.87
C LYS A 993 -44.35 -36.04 1.82
N ALA A 994 -44.71 -37.32 1.66
CA ALA A 994 -45.76 -37.99 2.45
C ALA A 994 -45.29 -39.17 3.34
N GLU A 995 -44.02 -39.61 3.29
CA GLU A 995 -43.54 -40.74 4.09
C GLU A 995 -42.13 -40.54 4.72
N GLU A 996 -41.95 -39.51 5.55
CA GLU A 996 -41.30 -39.67 6.88
C GLU A 996 -41.45 -38.42 7.79
N VAL A 997 -42.14 -38.57 8.93
CA VAL A 997 -42.16 -37.57 10.03
C VAL A 997 -42.16 -38.28 11.40
N SER A 998 -41.08 -39.01 11.68
CA SER A 998 -40.68 -39.53 13.01
C SER A 998 -39.28 -40.17 12.88
N ASP A 999 -38.17 -39.60 13.37
CA ASP A 999 -37.96 -39.00 14.68
C ASP A 999 -36.83 -37.93 14.67
N SER A 1000 -36.47 -37.42 15.85
CA SER A 1000 -35.54 -36.29 16.07
C SER A 1000 -34.09 -36.69 16.40
N GLU A 1001 -33.09 -35.97 15.86
CA GLU A 1001 -32.17 -35.08 16.62
C GLU A 1001 -30.92 -34.60 15.83
N VAL A 1002 -30.71 -33.27 15.79
CA VAL A 1002 -29.40 -32.54 15.77
C VAL A 1002 -28.58 -32.41 14.45
N SER A 1003 -27.87 -31.27 14.37
CA SER A 1003 -26.74 -30.83 13.51
C SER A 1003 -27.00 -30.19 12.12
N ASP A 1004 -26.56 -28.92 12.08
CA ASP A 1004 -26.23 -27.92 11.05
C ASP A 1004 -25.56 -28.38 9.72
N PRO A 1005 -25.42 -27.47 8.71
CA PRO A 1005 -25.52 -27.83 7.28
C PRO A 1005 -24.28 -27.54 6.40
N GLU A 1006 -24.48 -27.75 5.08
CA GLU A 1006 -23.81 -27.08 3.93
C GLU A 1006 -22.31 -27.38 3.66
N ASP A 1007 -21.82 -27.46 2.41
CA ASP A 1007 -22.49 -27.42 1.09
C ASP A 1007 -21.77 -28.35 0.06
N THR A 1008 -22.12 -28.25 -1.22
CA THR A 1008 -21.91 -29.23 -2.29
C THR A 1008 -20.79 -28.90 -3.31
N GLU A 1009 -20.48 -29.89 -4.15
CA GLU A 1009 -19.50 -29.87 -5.24
C GLU A 1009 -19.91 -28.84 -6.34
N ASN A 1010 -19.02 -28.35 -7.21
CA ASN A 1010 -18.63 -29.08 -8.42
C ASN A 1010 -17.40 -28.52 -9.18
N GLU A 1011 -16.82 -29.36 -10.05
CA GLU A 1011 -15.83 -29.05 -11.11
C GLU A 1011 -16.55 -28.54 -12.40
N VAL A 1012 -16.13 -27.52 -13.17
CA VAL A 1012 -14.87 -27.21 -13.92
C VAL A 1012 -14.89 -27.73 -15.40
N LYS A 1013 -14.23 -27.00 -16.35
CA LYS A 1013 -13.94 -27.33 -17.80
C LYS A 1013 -15.10 -27.22 -18.84
N GLU A 1014 -14.95 -27.25 -20.18
CA GLU A 1014 -13.90 -26.95 -21.22
C GLU A 1014 -14.58 -26.92 -22.63
N GLU A 1015 -14.03 -26.36 -23.74
CA GLU A 1015 -12.85 -25.50 -23.96
C GLU A 1015 -13.28 -24.21 -24.73
N GLU A 1016 -13.07 -23.87 -26.02
CA GLU A 1016 -12.15 -24.22 -27.13
C GLU A 1016 -12.07 -22.99 -28.09
N LYS A 1017 -10.97 -22.81 -28.86
CA LYS A 1017 -11.00 -22.08 -30.17
C LYS A 1017 -9.76 -22.31 -31.04
N ALA A 1018 -9.92 -22.96 -32.19
CA ALA A 1018 -8.98 -22.95 -33.32
C ALA A 1018 -9.04 -21.63 -34.15
N ASP A 1019 -8.15 -21.30 -35.10
CA ASP A 1019 -7.12 -22.10 -35.81
C ASP A 1019 -5.90 -21.22 -36.26
N ASP A 1020 -4.85 -21.84 -36.80
CA ASP A 1020 -3.47 -21.30 -37.06
C ASP A 1020 -3.21 -20.89 -38.56
N PRO A 1021 -1.98 -20.83 -39.13
CA PRO A 1021 -0.78 -19.98 -38.93
C PRO A 1021 -0.44 -19.02 -40.11
N SER A 1022 0.45 -18.02 -39.87
CA SER A 1022 1.47 -17.43 -40.80
C SER A 1022 2.15 -16.22 -40.11
N SER A 1023 3.46 -15.92 -40.16
CA SER A 1023 4.68 -16.54 -40.71
C SER A 1023 5.92 -15.68 -40.32
N ASP A 1024 7.11 -16.30 -40.20
CA ASP A 1024 8.47 -15.83 -40.59
C ASP A 1024 9.01 -14.41 -40.13
N GLU A 1025 10.30 -14.14 -39.91
CA GLU A 1025 11.54 -14.93 -39.70
C GLU A 1025 12.67 -14.00 -39.14
N GLU A 1026 13.77 -14.62 -38.68
CA GLU A 1026 15.18 -14.13 -38.70
C GLU A 1026 15.72 -12.90 -37.91
N ASN A 1027 17.03 -13.06 -37.59
CA ASN A 1027 18.12 -12.09 -37.40
C ASN A 1027 18.30 -11.34 -36.06
N GLU A 1028 19.39 -11.59 -35.30
CA GLU A 1028 20.85 -11.31 -35.50
C GLU A 1028 21.24 -10.04 -34.70
N ASP A 1029 22.15 -10.14 -33.71
CA ASP A 1029 23.61 -9.89 -33.80
C ASP A 1029 23.98 -8.39 -34.03
N ALA A 1030 25.00 -7.79 -33.41
CA ALA A 1030 25.99 -8.30 -32.44
C ALA A 1030 26.69 -7.17 -31.64
N ASP A 1031 27.37 -7.57 -30.57
CA ASP A 1031 28.76 -7.22 -30.15
C ASP A 1031 29.30 -5.78 -29.97
N ALA A 1032 30.46 -5.79 -29.28
CA ALA A 1032 31.62 -4.90 -29.38
C ALA A 1032 31.80 -3.80 -28.31
N ALA A 1033 32.82 -4.01 -27.48
CA ALA A 1033 33.40 -3.05 -26.55
C ALA A 1033 34.64 -2.35 -27.12
N ASP A 1034 34.99 -1.21 -26.52
CA ASP A 1034 36.32 -0.57 -26.34
C ASP A 1034 36.07 0.41 -25.16
N ASP A 1035 36.73 0.40 -24.00
CA ASP A 1035 38.15 0.24 -23.62
C ASP A 1035 39.01 1.50 -23.88
N GLN A 1036 40.11 1.64 -23.11
CA GLN A 1036 41.10 2.73 -23.07
C GLN A 1036 40.67 4.06 -22.39
N ASP A 1037 41.53 4.80 -21.67
CA ASP A 1037 42.71 4.48 -20.81
C ASP A 1037 43.13 5.75 -20.04
N THR A 1038 43.80 5.65 -18.88
CA THR A 1038 44.90 6.53 -18.34
C THR A 1038 45.07 6.51 -16.80
N GLU A 1039 46.20 5.94 -16.36
CA GLU A 1039 47.26 6.49 -15.46
C GLU A 1039 47.03 7.87 -14.76
N GLU A 1040 47.50 8.15 -13.52
CA GLU A 1040 48.48 7.44 -12.66
C GLU A 1040 48.47 7.93 -11.16
N LYS A 1041 48.94 7.06 -10.24
CA LYS A 1041 49.67 7.30 -8.95
C LYS A 1041 49.01 7.88 -7.66
N GLU A 1042 49.25 7.14 -6.56
CA GLU A 1042 49.91 7.49 -5.26
C GLU A 1042 49.47 8.79 -4.52
N ASP A 1043 49.27 8.83 -3.18
CA ASP A 1043 49.58 7.86 -2.11
C ASP A 1043 48.73 8.09 -0.82
N THR A 1044 48.68 7.09 0.07
CA THR A 1044 48.34 7.09 1.53
C THR A 1044 47.39 8.16 2.16
N GLU A 1045 46.30 7.72 2.83
CA GLU A 1045 46.18 7.74 4.31
C GLU A 1045 44.86 7.05 4.81
N GLU A 1046 44.67 7.05 6.13
CA GLU A 1046 43.75 6.26 6.99
C GLU A 1046 42.31 5.99 6.48
N ALA A 1047 41.82 4.77 6.76
CA ALA A 1047 40.40 4.40 6.65
C ALA A 1047 39.88 3.95 8.04
N GLU A 1048 38.88 4.67 8.56
CA GLU A 1048 38.18 4.30 9.80
C GLU A 1048 37.22 3.12 9.55
N ASP A 1049 37.18 2.19 10.50
CA ASP A 1049 36.31 1.01 10.45
C ASP A 1049 34.87 1.40 10.80
N LYS A 1050 33.95 1.26 9.82
CA LYS A 1050 32.51 1.48 9.99
C LYS A 1050 31.78 0.14 9.93
N SER A 1051 31.52 -0.44 11.09
CA SER A 1051 30.56 -1.52 11.26
C SER A 1051 29.15 -0.94 11.43
N ASP A 1052 28.21 -1.36 10.59
CA ASP A 1052 26.80 -0.95 10.70
C ASP A 1052 26.16 -1.47 12.00
N GLU A 1053 25.52 -0.59 12.78
CA GLU A 1053 24.55 -0.97 13.80
C GLU A 1053 23.13 -0.73 13.25
N SER A 1054 22.40 -1.81 12.94
CA SER A 1054 20.97 -1.76 12.64
C SER A 1054 20.15 -1.72 13.93
N GLU A 1055 19.21 -0.77 14.02
CA GLU A 1055 18.27 -0.64 15.14
C GLU A 1055 17.31 -1.85 15.23
N GLU A 1056 16.75 -2.12 16.42
CA GLU A 1056 15.29 -2.34 16.63
C GLU A 1056 14.94 -2.55 18.13
N ASN A 1057 13.67 -2.83 18.44
CA ASN A 1057 12.97 -2.22 19.59
C ASN A 1057 12.18 -3.20 20.49
N GLU A 1058 11.71 -2.68 21.64
CA GLU A 1058 10.67 -3.16 22.60
C GLU A 1058 10.72 -4.60 23.22
N ASP A 1059 10.87 -4.61 24.55
CA ASP A 1059 9.97 -5.18 25.58
C ASP A 1059 9.24 -6.54 25.40
N SER A 1060 9.38 -7.44 26.40
CA SER A 1060 8.23 -8.06 27.11
C SER A 1060 8.62 -8.94 28.32
N THR A 1061 7.64 -9.05 29.21
CA THR A 1061 7.58 -9.53 30.60
C THR A 1061 7.84 -11.02 30.93
N GLU A 1062 8.11 -11.26 32.21
CA GLU A 1062 7.62 -12.32 33.13
C GLU A 1062 6.96 -13.61 32.57
N ASP A 1063 7.30 -14.78 33.16
CA ASP A 1063 6.37 -15.55 34.00
C ASP A 1063 7.09 -16.61 34.89
N ALA A 1064 6.30 -17.34 35.71
CA ALA A 1064 6.58 -18.46 36.63
C ALA A 1064 6.76 -18.09 38.13
N ALA A 1065 5.99 -18.64 39.08
CA ALA A 1065 4.87 -19.58 38.99
C ALA A 1065 3.89 -19.46 40.20
N SER A 1066 2.71 -20.09 40.09
CA SER A 1066 1.59 -19.96 41.03
C SER A 1066 1.47 -21.05 42.13
N ASP A 1067 0.51 -20.82 43.02
CA ASP A 1067 -0.19 -21.77 43.91
C ASP A 1067 0.55 -22.38 45.12
N ASP A 1068 0.00 -22.14 46.33
CA ASP A 1068 -1.06 -23.02 46.87
C ASP A 1068 -1.76 -22.44 48.14
N LYS A 1069 -3.03 -22.84 48.36
CA LYS A 1069 -3.89 -22.77 49.59
C LYS A 1069 -4.66 -21.49 50.01
N GLU A 1070 -5.99 -21.65 49.92
CA GLU A 1070 -7.10 -21.34 50.86
C GLU A 1070 -6.74 -20.74 52.25
N ASP A 1071 -7.52 -19.83 52.88
CA ASP A 1071 -8.90 -20.12 53.36
C ASP A 1071 -9.75 -18.87 53.78
N ALA A 1072 -11.09 -19.02 53.64
CA ALA A 1072 -12.25 -18.41 54.34
C ALA A 1072 -12.42 -16.91 54.77
N LEU A 1073 -13.57 -16.33 54.35
CA LEU A 1073 -14.51 -15.40 55.07
C LEU A 1073 -14.03 -13.96 55.41
N GLU A 1074 -14.85 -12.88 55.44
CA GLU A 1074 -16.32 -12.71 55.50
C GLU A 1074 -16.76 -11.29 54.96
N VAL A 1075 -18.07 -11.10 54.67
CA VAL A 1075 -18.77 -9.83 54.31
C VAL A 1075 -20.03 -9.69 55.22
N PRO A 1076 -20.84 -8.58 55.27
CA PRO A 1076 -20.86 -7.28 54.56
C PRO A 1076 -20.71 -6.08 55.56
N GLU A 1077 -21.26 -4.84 55.52
CA GLU A 1077 -22.34 -4.12 54.80
C GLU A 1077 -22.08 -2.59 54.60
N VAL A 1078 -22.54 -2.05 53.46
CA VAL A 1078 -23.33 -0.80 53.23
C VAL A 1078 -23.10 0.47 54.09
N GLY A 1079 -22.99 1.64 53.42
CA GLY A 1079 -23.27 2.94 54.04
C GLY A 1079 -22.99 4.18 53.17
N GLU A 1080 -23.98 4.69 52.44
CA GLU A 1080 -23.86 5.96 51.67
C GLU A 1080 -24.09 7.24 52.53
N SER A 1081 -23.65 8.37 51.95
CA SER A 1081 -24.41 9.65 51.81
C SER A 1081 -24.06 10.90 52.66
N THR A 1082 -24.12 12.03 51.93
CA THR A 1082 -24.35 13.44 52.34
C THR A 1082 -23.30 14.25 53.14
N GLU A 1083 -22.80 15.30 52.48
CA GLU A 1083 -22.79 16.73 52.86
C GLU A 1083 -22.68 17.17 54.34
N GLY A 1084 -21.85 18.19 54.64
CA GLY A 1084 -21.86 18.80 55.99
C GLY A 1084 -20.84 19.90 56.31
N THR A 1085 -20.71 20.91 55.45
CA THR A 1085 -20.03 22.23 55.63
C THR A 1085 -19.55 22.72 57.03
N THR A 1086 -18.45 23.49 56.97
CA THR A 1086 -18.12 24.75 57.72
C THR A 1086 -17.42 24.75 59.12
N VAL A 1087 -16.23 25.38 59.10
CA VAL A 1087 -15.76 26.53 59.94
C VAL A 1087 -15.04 26.26 61.27
N GLU A 1088 -13.82 26.83 61.35
CA GLU A 1088 -13.07 27.49 62.46
C GLU A 1088 -13.23 26.93 63.90
N GLU A 1089 -12.13 26.74 64.65
CA GLU A 1089 -11.37 27.86 65.21
C GLU A 1089 -9.83 27.70 65.23
N THR A 1090 -9.17 28.84 65.42
CA THR A 1090 -7.71 29.02 65.52
C THR A 1090 -7.15 28.62 66.88
N GLU A 1091 -5.89 28.14 66.92
CA GLU A 1091 -4.90 28.71 67.84
C GLU A 1091 -3.55 28.90 67.14
N THR A 1092 -2.88 30.02 67.40
CA THR A 1092 -1.52 30.31 66.94
C THR A 1092 -0.56 30.31 68.12
N LEU A 1093 0.58 29.62 67.98
CA LEU A 1093 1.68 29.70 68.94
C LEU A 1093 3.03 29.66 68.21
N SER A 1094 3.78 30.75 68.32
CA SER A 1094 5.14 30.85 67.79
C SER A 1094 6.18 30.57 68.86
N LYS A 1095 7.33 29.98 68.45
CA LYS A 1095 8.65 30.63 68.54
C LYS A 1095 9.82 29.80 68.04
N ASP A 1096 10.60 30.44 67.17
CA ASP A 1096 12.05 30.66 67.25
C ASP A 1096 12.93 29.68 68.06
N GLY A 1097 13.79 28.94 67.34
CA GLY A 1097 15.25 28.95 67.57
C GLY A 1097 15.87 27.91 68.50
N GLU A 1098 16.61 26.94 67.93
CA GLU A 1098 18.03 27.12 67.54
C GLU A 1098 18.33 26.33 66.26
#